data_AF-A0A7N8XPL9-F1
#
_entry.id   AF-A0A7N8XPL9-F1
#
_cell.length_a   1.000
_cell.length_b   1.000
_cell.length_c   1.000
_cell.angle_alpha   90.00
_cell.angle_beta   90.00
_cell.angle_gamma   90.00
#
_symmetry.space_group_name_H-M   'P 1'
#
loop_
_entity.id
_entity.type
_entity.pdbx_description
1 polymer ?
#
loop_
_entity_poly.entity_id
_entity_poly.type
_entity_poly.pdbx_seq_one_letter_code
_entity_poly.pdbx_strand_id
1 'polypeptide(L)'
;MEEEVEARVNPETKDWGYNALLDKTKEFFQTCDVEGKGFITRTDMRRLHRELPLSAEELEDVFDSLDSDQSGFLTLEAFSSGFSRFPSVRAKEALYQSQWEAKLSGVEDEEERHFCMLLESLGASNVFEDPGEVRSLWAQLRRDEPHLLSNFEEFLARVTHQIKEACQEKKEMESALQRKAATHDSEIRHLYEEMEAQIKNEKDRLLLKDSERLQLRSQDLEHQLFSKERELDQLFQKQKRLELQCRELSSEKQESHVENVKLKMTNDELLRALDSTSQELALAQEQLALLQEQAAQLHQEKDMEMYRITEGLQREKQSLMKQLDLLSEDDTTTTAYSSTAKKSPGKVAAAKRVMEKERERVTEVEIENKTRVEEEVLDSPPDGWPLRRVISIEEDHLPHLLQDEEEGEDDGQTRKPRFTRTKKTPMSLRGQPVGKETQQKMKEGALFAPDRLFKVVLVGNSSVGKTSLLRSFCEGHFHPFTTATVGIDYSVKTLTLDNVQVAMQLWDTAGQERYRSITKQFFRKADGVVVMYDVTMEDSFKAVQPWLINVQEAAGEEIPILLLGNKMDMDGDREVSIKEAEQLASENKLMFFEVSAYTGKNVTESLTYLARVLMEQEDTVRGTTVILNAQPIKRKACCK
;
A
#
# COMPACT_ATOMS: atom_id res chain seq x y z
N MET A 1 106.72 -26.05 0.26
CA MET A 1 105.74 -26.74 -0.59
C MET A 1 104.40 -26.44 0.05
N GLU A 2 103.92 -25.23 -0.21
CA GLU A 2 103.00 -24.90 -1.31
C GLU A 2 101.59 -24.94 -0.73
N GLU A 3 101.21 -23.78 -0.20
CA GLU A 3 99.86 -23.44 0.17
C GLU A 3 99.28 -22.72 -1.07
N GLU A 4 98.49 -23.43 -1.87
CA GLU A 4 97.80 -22.88 -3.03
C GLU A 4 96.59 -22.07 -2.60
N VAL A 5 96.51 -20.87 -3.19
CA VAL A 5 95.52 -19.82 -2.99
C VAL A 5 94.28 -20.14 -3.85
N GLU A 6 93.15 -20.44 -3.21
CA GLU A 6 91.86 -20.50 -3.89
C GLU A 6 91.07 -19.21 -3.61
N ALA A 7 90.88 -18.41 -4.65
CA ALA A 7 90.23 -17.11 -4.61
C ALA A 7 88.72 -17.25 -4.33
N ARG A 8 88.27 -16.70 -3.19
CA ARG A 8 86.84 -16.45 -2.92
C ARG A 8 86.43 -15.13 -3.53
N VAL A 9 85.68 -15.18 -4.63
CA VAL A 9 84.93 -14.04 -5.18
C VAL A 9 83.64 -13.89 -4.37
N ASN A 10 83.41 -12.69 -3.84
CA ASN A 10 82.29 -12.31 -3.00
C ASN A 10 80.96 -12.25 -3.81
N PRO A 11 79.80 -12.73 -3.32
CA PRO A 11 78.55 -12.78 -4.11
C PRO A 11 77.76 -11.45 -4.16
N GLU A 12 78.13 -10.45 -3.36
CA GLU A 12 77.26 -9.30 -3.04
C GLU A 12 77.23 -8.18 -4.11
N THR A 13 78.09 -8.22 -5.14
CA THR A 13 78.13 -7.16 -6.17
C THR A 13 77.23 -7.40 -7.38
N LYS A 14 76.50 -8.52 -7.45
CA LYS A 14 75.55 -8.82 -8.55
C LYS A 14 74.09 -8.42 -8.28
N ASP A 15 73.73 -8.11 -7.03
CA ASP A 15 72.32 -7.95 -6.63
C ASP A 15 71.79 -6.51 -6.76
N TRP A 16 72.67 -5.51 -6.85
CA TRP A 16 72.25 -4.10 -6.88
C TRP A 16 71.58 -3.72 -8.21
N GLY A 17 72.06 -4.27 -9.33
CA GLY A 17 71.46 -4.05 -10.66
C GLY A 17 70.13 -4.79 -10.86
N TYR A 18 69.90 -5.91 -10.15
CA TYR A 18 68.68 -6.69 -10.28
C TYR A 18 67.50 -6.01 -9.56
N ASN A 19 67.75 -5.47 -8.36
CA ASN A 19 66.74 -4.74 -7.58
C ASN A 19 66.33 -3.42 -8.24
N ALA A 20 67.27 -2.65 -8.79
CA ALA A 20 66.96 -1.41 -9.51
C ALA A 20 66.15 -1.65 -10.80
N LEU A 21 66.39 -2.77 -11.49
CA LEU A 21 65.61 -3.16 -12.68
C LEU A 21 64.19 -3.60 -12.28
N LEU A 22 64.05 -4.33 -11.18
CA LEU A 22 62.75 -4.73 -10.62
C LEU A 22 61.90 -3.54 -10.18
N ASP A 23 62.51 -2.52 -9.56
CA ASP A 23 61.79 -1.33 -9.14
C ASP A 23 61.33 -0.48 -10.33
N LYS A 24 62.17 -0.32 -11.36
CA LYS A 24 61.74 0.31 -12.63
C LYS A 24 60.65 -0.48 -13.36
N THR A 25 60.69 -1.80 -13.28
CA THR A 25 59.67 -2.67 -13.90
C THR A 25 58.33 -2.55 -13.16
N LYS A 26 58.34 -2.38 -11.83
CA LYS A 26 57.14 -2.10 -11.02
C LYS A 26 56.56 -0.71 -11.28
N GLU A 27 57.40 0.32 -11.40
CA GLU A 27 56.95 1.68 -11.76
C GLU A 27 56.29 1.69 -13.14
N PHE A 28 56.89 0.98 -14.10
CA PHE A 28 56.30 0.84 -15.43
C PHE A 28 54.97 0.08 -15.37
N PHE A 29 54.87 -1.00 -14.60
CA PHE A 29 53.61 -1.74 -14.40
C PHE A 29 52.49 -0.87 -13.83
N GLN A 30 52.81 0.01 -12.86
CA GLN A 30 51.85 0.96 -12.28
C GLN A 30 51.42 2.05 -13.27
N THR A 31 52.31 2.43 -14.19
CA THR A 31 51.98 3.38 -15.26
C THR A 31 51.00 2.76 -16.27
N CYS A 32 51.08 1.45 -16.50
CA CYS A 32 50.15 0.70 -17.33
C CYS A 32 48.79 0.45 -16.65
N ASP A 33 48.78 0.17 -15.34
CA ASP A 33 47.59 -0.13 -14.56
C ASP A 33 46.98 1.12 -13.90
N VAL A 34 46.58 2.09 -14.73
CA VAL A 34 46.01 3.38 -14.29
C VAL A 34 44.72 3.19 -13.46
N GLU A 35 44.02 2.07 -13.63
CA GLU A 35 42.77 1.75 -12.94
C GLU A 35 42.98 0.91 -11.65
N GLY A 36 44.23 0.55 -11.31
CA GLY A 36 44.60 -0.13 -10.06
C GLY A 36 44.05 -1.55 -9.92
N LYS A 37 43.91 -2.27 -11.03
CA LYS A 37 43.28 -3.60 -11.11
C LYS A 37 44.20 -4.74 -10.67
N GLY A 38 45.52 -4.51 -10.62
CA GLY A 38 46.54 -5.50 -10.31
C GLY A 38 46.94 -6.39 -11.51
N PHE A 39 46.45 -6.10 -12.71
CA PHE A 39 46.79 -6.79 -13.95
C PHE A 39 46.67 -5.85 -15.16
N ILE A 40 47.49 -6.06 -16.19
CA ILE A 40 47.52 -5.25 -17.42
C ILE A 40 46.79 -6.02 -18.53
N THR A 41 45.83 -5.38 -19.21
CA THR A 41 45.21 -5.94 -20.41
C THR A 41 45.89 -5.47 -21.69
N ARG A 42 45.68 -6.17 -22.81
CA ARG A 42 46.12 -5.72 -24.14
C ARG A 42 45.67 -4.29 -24.47
N THR A 43 44.49 -3.89 -24.01
CA THR A 43 43.96 -2.54 -24.22
C THR A 43 44.74 -1.49 -23.41
N ASP A 44 45.19 -1.85 -22.21
CA ASP A 44 45.97 -0.96 -21.34
C ASP A 44 47.38 -0.76 -21.91
N MET A 45 48.02 -1.82 -22.42
CA MET A 45 49.32 -1.74 -23.09
C MET A 45 49.28 -0.86 -24.35
N ARG A 46 48.20 -0.95 -25.14
CA ARG A 46 48.00 -0.13 -26.34
C ARG A 46 47.82 1.36 -26.05
N ARG A 47 47.30 1.73 -24.87
CA ARG A 47 47.12 3.14 -24.47
C ARG A 47 48.46 3.89 -24.37
N LEU A 48 49.56 3.16 -24.12
CA LEU A 48 50.92 3.70 -24.00
C LEU A 48 51.54 4.16 -25.32
N HIS A 49 50.92 3.87 -26.47
CA HIS A 49 51.33 4.39 -27.78
C HIS A 49 51.42 5.93 -27.81
N ARG A 50 50.69 6.62 -26.93
CA ARG A 50 50.74 8.09 -26.82
C ARG A 50 51.95 8.59 -26.03
N GLU A 51 52.57 7.76 -25.21
CA GLU A 51 53.64 8.13 -24.27
C GLU A 51 55.00 7.50 -24.63
N LEU A 52 55.00 6.44 -25.45
CA LEU A 52 56.21 5.77 -25.93
C LEU A 52 56.34 5.88 -27.46
N PRO A 53 57.57 5.95 -28.01
CA PRO A 53 57.81 6.02 -29.44
C PRO A 53 57.70 4.64 -30.13
N LEU A 54 56.64 3.88 -29.85
CA LEU A 54 56.36 2.56 -30.41
C LEU A 54 54.95 2.54 -30.98
N SER A 55 54.74 1.83 -32.10
CA SER A 55 53.44 1.69 -32.76
C SER A 55 52.48 0.76 -31.99
N ALA A 56 51.16 0.90 -32.21
CA ALA A 56 50.15 0.17 -31.44
C ALA A 56 50.25 -1.34 -31.68
N GLU A 57 50.67 -1.72 -32.89
CA GLU A 57 50.94 -3.10 -33.30
C GLU A 57 52.20 -3.63 -32.60
N GLU A 58 53.27 -2.84 -32.52
CA GLU A 58 54.50 -3.23 -31.80
C GLU A 58 54.27 -3.39 -30.28
N LEU A 59 53.38 -2.60 -29.67
CA LEU A 59 53.02 -2.75 -28.25
C LEU A 59 52.12 -3.96 -28.00
N GLU A 60 51.29 -4.35 -28.95
CA GLU A 60 50.52 -5.60 -28.90
C GLU A 60 51.44 -6.82 -29.07
N ASP A 61 52.45 -6.75 -29.94
CA ASP A 61 53.48 -7.80 -30.09
C ASP A 61 54.32 -7.97 -28.81
N VAL A 62 54.65 -6.87 -28.13
CA VAL A 62 55.33 -6.91 -26.82
C VAL A 62 54.42 -7.55 -25.77
N PHE A 63 53.14 -7.21 -25.74
CA PHE A 63 52.17 -7.86 -24.84
C PHE A 63 52.10 -9.37 -25.08
N ASP A 64 51.99 -9.80 -26.34
CA ASP A 64 51.90 -11.21 -26.72
C ASP A 64 53.19 -11.99 -26.43
N SER A 65 54.34 -11.31 -26.47
CA SER A 65 55.62 -11.91 -26.06
C SER A 65 55.78 -12.08 -24.55
N LEU A 66 55.08 -11.27 -23.76
CA LEU A 66 55.07 -11.33 -22.30
C LEU A 66 53.97 -12.26 -21.77
N ASP A 67 52.84 -12.38 -22.48
CA ASP A 67 51.69 -13.24 -22.16
C ASP A 67 51.93 -14.67 -22.71
N SER A 68 53.00 -15.29 -22.23
CA SER A 68 53.45 -16.61 -22.69
C SER A 68 52.42 -17.74 -22.46
N ASP A 69 51.44 -17.52 -21.58
CA ASP A 69 50.33 -18.41 -21.27
C ASP A 69 49.01 -18.05 -22.00
N GLN A 70 49.01 -17.01 -22.85
CA GLN A 70 47.83 -16.51 -23.59
C GLN A 70 46.62 -16.26 -22.67
N SER A 71 46.89 -15.82 -21.46
CA SER A 71 45.89 -15.57 -20.43
C SER A 71 45.01 -14.35 -20.75
N GLY A 72 45.50 -13.45 -21.61
CA GLY A 72 44.87 -12.17 -21.94
C GLY A 72 45.06 -11.09 -20.88
N PHE A 73 45.76 -11.39 -19.77
CA PHE A 73 45.98 -10.49 -18.63
C PHE A 73 47.37 -10.70 -18.01
N LEU A 74 48.22 -9.67 -18.01
CA LEU A 74 49.56 -9.73 -17.43
C LEU A 74 49.53 -9.35 -15.94
N THR A 75 49.85 -10.29 -15.07
CA THR A 75 50.09 -10.03 -13.64
C THR A 75 51.49 -9.45 -13.42
N LEU A 76 51.72 -8.79 -12.28
CA LEU A 76 53.02 -8.18 -11.94
C LEU A 76 54.19 -9.17 -12.00
N GLU A 77 53.95 -10.43 -11.62
CA GLU A 77 54.95 -11.50 -11.66
C GLU A 77 55.25 -11.95 -13.09
N ALA A 78 54.23 -12.14 -13.93
CA ALA A 78 54.39 -12.50 -15.34
C ALA A 78 55.10 -11.39 -16.12
N PHE A 79 54.72 -10.13 -15.87
CA PHE A 79 55.32 -8.95 -16.46
C PHE A 79 56.80 -8.81 -16.10
N SER A 80 57.15 -8.94 -14.81
CA SER A 80 58.53 -8.83 -14.33
C SER A 80 59.42 -9.98 -14.84
N SER A 81 58.87 -11.19 -14.89
CA SER A 81 59.56 -12.37 -15.42
C SER A 81 59.82 -12.24 -16.93
N GLY A 82 58.83 -11.79 -17.70
CA GLY A 82 58.96 -11.59 -19.14
C GLY A 82 59.94 -10.48 -19.52
N PHE A 83 59.94 -9.35 -18.79
CA PHE A 83 60.86 -8.24 -19.02
C PHE A 83 62.33 -8.63 -18.76
N SER A 84 62.58 -9.49 -17.78
CA SER A 84 63.92 -10.02 -17.48
C SER A 84 64.51 -10.92 -18.58
N ARG A 85 63.64 -11.42 -19.48
CA ARG A 85 63.99 -12.37 -20.55
C ARG A 85 64.19 -11.70 -21.91
N PHE A 86 63.93 -10.39 -22.04
CA PHE A 86 64.11 -9.63 -23.27
C PHE A 86 65.61 -9.42 -23.61
N PRO A 87 66.15 -9.99 -24.71
CA PRO A 87 67.59 -9.91 -25.02
C PRO A 87 68.06 -8.54 -25.54
N SER A 88 67.14 -7.63 -25.88
CA SER A 88 67.42 -6.43 -26.68
C SER A 88 68.00 -5.25 -25.89
N VAL A 89 67.83 -5.22 -24.56
CA VAL A 89 68.34 -4.12 -23.72
C VAL A 89 69.82 -4.34 -23.33
N ARG A 90 70.27 -5.61 -23.20
CA ARG A 90 71.69 -5.91 -22.92
C ARG A 90 72.62 -5.70 -24.13
N ALA A 91 72.09 -5.71 -25.35
CA ALA A 91 72.91 -5.62 -26.57
C ALA A 91 73.20 -4.18 -27.01
N LYS A 92 72.45 -3.18 -26.54
CA LYS A 92 72.65 -1.76 -26.92
C LYS A 92 73.52 -0.97 -25.95
N GLU A 93 73.65 -1.38 -24.69
CA GLU A 93 74.62 -0.78 -23.74
C GLU A 93 76.07 -1.17 -24.07
N ALA A 94 76.32 -2.43 -24.45
CA ALA A 94 77.67 -2.90 -24.81
C ALA A 94 78.23 -2.25 -26.09
N LEU A 95 77.36 -1.82 -27.01
CA LEU A 95 77.70 -1.15 -28.26
C LEU A 95 77.94 0.36 -28.08
N TYR A 96 77.34 0.96 -27.05
CA TYR A 96 77.69 2.33 -26.66
C TYR A 96 79.03 2.36 -25.91
N GLN A 97 79.31 1.42 -25.01
CA GLN A 97 80.53 1.45 -24.21
C GLN A 97 81.83 1.20 -25.00
N SER A 98 81.78 0.42 -26.08
CA SER A 98 82.96 0.08 -26.89
C SER A 98 83.28 1.10 -27.99
N GLN A 99 82.42 2.09 -28.24
CA GLN A 99 82.65 3.14 -29.24
C GLN A 99 83.18 4.46 -28.64
N TRP A 100 83.13 4.61 -27.31
CA TRP A 100 83.65 5.78 -26.58
C TRP A 100 85.14 5.70 -26.24
N GLU A 101 85.72 4.50 -26.10
CA GLU A 101 87.14 4.33 -25.71
C GLU A 101 88.14 4.50 -26.87
N ALA A 102 87.69 4.71 -28.12
CA ALA A 102 88.57 4.77 -29.29
C ALA A 102 88.80 6.16 -29.88
N LYS A 103 88.24 7.23 -29.31
CA LYS A 103 88.45 8.61 -29.80
C LYS A 103 88.43 9.61 -28.66
N LEU A 104 89.60 9.90 -28.08
CA LEU A 104 90.12 11.25 -27.82
C LEU A 104 91.43 11.15 -27.03
N SER A 105 92.24 12.18 -27.18
CA SER A 105 93.69 12.18 -27.05
C SER A 105 94.20 12.55 -25.65
N GLY A 106 94.86 11.61 -24.97
CA GLY A 106 96.20 11.72 -24.38
C GLY A 106 96.61 12.81 -23.37
N VAL A 107 95.79 13.80 -22.98
CA VAL A 107 96.19 14.79 -21.95
C VAL A 107 95.05 15.15 -20.97
N GLU A 108 93.78 15.12 -21.41
CA GLU A 108 92.62 15.33 -20.51
C GLU A 108 92.36 14.12 -19.57
N ASP A 109 92.92 12.98 -19.93
CA ASP A 109 92.68 11.65 -19.35
C ASP A 109 93.44 11.42 -18.03
N GLU A 110 94.52 12.18 -17.76
CA GLU A 110 95.23 12.14 -16.48
C GLU A 110 94.60 13.09 -15.45
N GLU A 111 94.21 14.30 -15.85
CA GLU A 111 93.51 15.26 -14.98
C GLU A 111 92.17 14.69 -14.48
N GLU A 112 91.44 13.97 -15.35
CA GLU A 112 90.24 13.20 -15.03
C GLU A 112 90.49 12.18 -13.93
N ARG A 113 91.50 11.33 -14.11
CA ARG A 113 91.85 10.28 -13.15
C ARG A 113 92.28 10.86 -11.82
N HIS A 114 93.05 11.95 -11.83
CA HIS A 114 93.48 12.61 -10.60
C HIS A 114 92.32 13.27 -9.85
N PHE A 115 91.38 13.91 -10.55
CA PHE A 115 90.19 14.48 -9.94
C PHE A 115 89.25 13.41 -9.37
N CYS A 116 89.06 12.29 -10.09
CA CYS A 116 88.29 11.15 -9.60
C CYS A 116 88.92 10.53 -8.35
N MET A 117 90.25 10.32 -8.33
CA MET A 117 90.95 9.84 -7.13
C MET A 117 90.83 10.81 -5.94
N LEU A 118 90.84 12.13 -6.19
CA LEU A 118 90.58 13.11 -5.15
C LEU A 118 89.14 13.00 -4.62
N LEU A 119 88.13 12.97 -5.50
CA LEU A 119 86.74 12.82 -5.07
C LEU A 119 86.51 11.51 -4.33
N GLU A 120 87.15 10.42 -4.73
CA GLU A 120 87.13 9.15 -4.00
C GLU A 120 87.79 9.26 -2.62
N SER A 121 88.95 9.92 -2.53
CA SER A 121 89.64 10.14 -1.25
C SER A 121 88.85 11.04 -0.28
N LEU A 122 88.08 11.98 -0.82
CA LEU A 122 87.14 12.83 -0.08
C LEU A 122 85.77 12.16 0.13
N GLY A 123 85.54 10.99 -0.49
CA GLY A 123 84.27 10.28 -0.50
C GLY A 123 83.13 11.05 -1.17
N ALA A 124 83.42 11.99 -2.05
CA ALA A 124 82.50 12.91 -2.70
C ALA A 124 81.96 12.41 -4.06
N SER A 125 82.29 11.18 -4.46
CA SER A 125 82.04 10.61 -5.79
C SER A 125 80.58 10.71 -6.27
N ASN A 126 79.61 10.67 -5.33
CA ASN A 126 78.17 10.71 -5.62
C ASN A 126 77.44 11.84 -4.88
N VAL A 127 78.17 12.85 -4.37
CA VAL A 127 77.60 13.92 -3.53
C VAL A 127 77.17 15.13 -4.35
N PHE A 128 77.83 15.38 -5.48
CA PHE A 128 77.54 16.50 -6.38
C PHE A 128 76.74 16.02 -7.59
N GLU A 129 75.63 16.71 -7.90
CA GLU A 129 74.78 16.39 -9.06
C GLU A 129 75.46 16.71 -10.41
N ASP A 130 76.33 17.74 -10.43
CA ASP A 130 77.17 18.08 -11.59
C ASP A 130 78.63 18.31 -11.15
N PRO A 131 79.49 17.28 -11.23
CA PRO A 131 80.91 17.41 -10.86
C PRO A 131 81.74 18.18 -11.92
N GLY A 132 81.17 18.54 -13.08
CA GLY A 132 81.88 19.16 -14.19
C GLY A 132 82.42 20.55 -13.87
N GLU A 133 81.65 21.39 -13.18
CA GLU A 133 82.09 22.74 -12.79
C GLU A 133 83.16 22.71 -11.70
N VAL A 134 83.02 21.83 -10.71
CA VAL A 134 83.98 21.62 -9.63
C VAL A 134 85.32 21.11 -10.18
N ARG A 135 85.25 20.22 -11.18
CA ARG A 135 86.42 19.72 -11.92
C ARG A 135 87.14 20.85 -12.67
N SER A 136 86.39 21.66 -13.42
CA SER A 136 86.98 22.78 -14.18
C SER A 136 87.71 23.76 -13.26
N LEU A 137 87.12 24.06 -12.10
CA LEU A 137 87.71 24.94 -11.10
C LEU A 137 88.96 24.31 -10.45
N TRP A 138 88.93 23.02 -10.13
CA TRP A 138 90.08 22.28 -9.59
C TRP A 138 91.25 22.23 -10.59
N ALA A 139 90.97 21.95 -11.86
CA ALA A 139 91.97 21.90 -12.93
C ALA A 139 92.60 23.29 -13.17
N GLN A 140 91.81 24.36 -13.08
CA GLN A 140 92.30 25.74 -13.22
C GLN A 140 93.18 26.15 -12.02
N LEU A 141 92.74 25.86 -10.79
CA LEU A 141 93.53 26.12 -9.56
C LEU A 141 94.86 25.36 -9.55
N ARG A 142 94.89 24.11 -10.03
CA ARG A 142 96.10 23.31 -10.13
C ARG A 142 97.11 23.88 -11.14
N ARG A 143 96.66 24.52 -12.22
CA ARG A 143 97.50 25.13 -13.26
C ARG A 143 97.99 26.53 -12.90
N ASP A 144 97.10 27.38 -12.40
CA ASP A 144 97.37 28.81 -12.24
C ASP A 144 97.88 29.17 -10.84
N GLU A 145 97.32 28.57 -9.77
CA GLU A 145 97.66 28.87 -8.37
C GLU A 145 97.73 27.61 -7.47
N PRO A 146 98.81 26.81 -7.56
CA PRO A 146 98.90 25.51 -6.90
C PRO A 146 98.94 25.59 -5.36
N HIS A 147 99.26 26.76 -4.79
CA HIS A 147 99.32 26.97 -3.35
C HIS A 147 97.92 27.05 -2.69
N LEU A 148 96.86 27.30 -3.48
CA LEU A 148 95.47 27.34 -3.01
C LEU A 148 94.73 26.01 -3.13
N LEU A 149 95.32 25.02 -3.81
CA LEU A 149 94.70 23.73 -4.08
C LEU A 149 94.33 23.00 -2.78
N SER A 150 95.23 23.00 -1.78
CA SER A 150 94.97 22.38 -0.47
C SER A 150 93.79 23.01 0.26
N ASN A 151 93.60 24.33 0.14
CA ASN A 151 92.48 25.03 0.78
C ASN A 151 91.16 24.68 0.08
N PHE A 152 91.19 24.52 -1.24
CA PHE A 152 90.05 24.12 -2.03
C PHE A 152 89.66 22.65 -1.77
N GLU A 153 90.63 21.75 -1.68
CA GLU A 153 90.42 20.34 -1.31
C GLU A 153 89.86 20.20 0.12
N GLU A 154 90.36 20.99 1.07
CA GLU A 154 89.82 21.04 2.43
C GLU A 154 88.39 21.61 2.45
N PHE A 155 88.10 22.62 1.63
CA PHE A 155 86.75 23.16 1.47
C PHE A 155 85.79 22.10 0.91
N LEU A 156 86.18 21.38 -0.15
CA LEU A 156 85.39 20.30 -0.71
C LEU A 156 85.15 19.18 0.31
N ALA A 157 86.16 18.84 1.12
CA ALA A 157 86.01 17.87 2.20
C ALA A 157 84.93 18.29 3.21
N ARG A 158 84.94 19.56 3.64
CA ARG A 158 83.96 20.11 4.58
C ARG A 158 82.55 20.16 3.99
N VAL A 159 82.40 20.62 2.75
CA VAL A 159 81.11 20.66 2.05
C VAL A 159 80.55 19.25 1.85
N THR A 160 81.39 18.31 1.43
CA THR A 160 81.01 16.90 1.26
C THR A 160 80.54 16.31 2.57
N HIS A 161 81.24 16.59 3.68
CA HIS A 161 80.85 16.14 5.01
C HIS A 161 79.49 16.71 5.43
N GLN A 162 79.28 18.02 5.28
CA GLN A 162 78.02 18.68 5.62
C GLN A 162 76.83 18.16 4.80
N ILE A 163 77.01 17.93 3.50
CA ILE A 163 75.95 17.38 2.64
C ILE A 163 75.62 15.95 3.09
N LYS A 164 76.62 15.12 3.41
CA LYS A 164 76.40 13.76 3.91
C LYS A 164 75.67 13.74 5.25
N GLU A 165 76.06 14.61 6.19
CA GLU A 165 75.36 14.75 7.47
C GLU A 165 73.90 15.17 7.25
N ALA A 166 73.64 16.17 6.42
CA ALA A 166 72.28 16.60 6.10
C ALA A 166 71.45 15.50 5.40
N CYS A 167 72.06 14.72 4.50
CA CYS A 167 71.39 13.58 3.87
C CYS A 167 71.05 12.47 4.89
N GLN A 168 71.95 12.21 5.84
CA GLN A 168 71.73 11.22 6.90
C GLN A 168 70.61 11.68 7.84
N GLU A 169 70.62 12.95 8.29
CA GLU A 169 69.55 13.53 9.10
C GLU A 169 68.20 13.50 8.39
N LYS A 170 68.17 13.83 7.09
CA LYS A 170 66.95 13.72 6.27
C LYS A 170 66.41 12.29 6.26
N LYS A 171 67.27 11.29 6.03
CA LYS A 171 66.88 9.88 6.03
C LYS A 171 66.35 9.42 7.39
N GLU A 172 66.97 9.89 8.48
CA GLU A 172 66.51 9.61 9.84
C GLU A 172 65.14 10.24 10.11
N MET A 173 64.94 11.50 9.73
CA MET A 173 63.64 12.18 9.83
C MET A 173 62.56 11.48 9.00
N GLU A 174 62.85 11.10 7.76
CA GLU A 174 61.93 10.34 6.90
C GLU A 174 61.53 9.01 7.54
N SER A 175 62.50 8.27 8.10
CA SER A 175 62.22 7.01 8.80
C SER A 175 61.37 7.19 10.06
N ALA A 176 61.56 8.30 10.79
CA ALA A 176 60.76 8.62 11.96
C ALA A 176 59.33 9.01 11.58
N LEU A 177 59.16 9.79 10.51
CA LEU A 177 57.87 10.15 9.96
C LEU A 177 57.10 8.92 9.46
N GLN A 178 57.76 8.03 8.72
CA GLN A 178 57.16 6.78 8.24
C GLN A 178 56.71 5.88 9.39
N ARG A 179 57.53 5.74 10.45
CA ARG A 179 57.13 4.99 11.64
C ARG A 179 55.89 5.59 12.32
N LYS A 180 55.84 6.93 12.44
CA LYS A 180 54.70 7.62 13.03
C LYS A 180 53.43 7.51 12.18
N ALA A 181 53.57 7.58 10.86
CA ALA A 181 52.46 7.34 9.93
C ALA A 181 51.94 5.91 10.07
N ALA A 182 52.83 4.91 10.08
CA ALA A 182 52.44 3.52 10.24
C ALA A 182 51.75 3.22 11.58
N THR A 183 52.17 3.87 12.68
CA THR A 183 51.48 3.74 13.98
C THR A 183 50.08 4.35 13.91
N HIS A 184 49.92 5.54 13.34
CA HIS A 184 48.61 6.16 13.18
C HIS A 184 47.69 5.32 12.29
N ASP A 185 48.19 4.78 11.18
CA ASP A 185 47.42 3.89 10.31
C ASP A 185 46.99 2.59 11.02
N SER A 186 47.79 2.10 11.97
CA SER A 186 47.42 0.94 12.80
C SER A 186 46.34 1.27 13.82
N GLU A 187 46.41 2.44 14.46
CA GLU A 187 45.40 2.94 15.41
C GLU A 187 44.06 3.17 14.71
N ILE A 188 44.10 3.81 13.54
CA ILE A 188 42.93 4.06 12.71
C ILE A 188 42.26 2.74 12.33
N ARG A 189 43.02 1.74 11.87
CA ARG A 189 42.47 0.41 11.54
C ARG A 189 41.84 -0.27 12.76
N HIS A 190 42.50 -0.25 13.91
CA HIS A 190 41.93 -0.82 15.14
C HIS A 190 40.60 -0.15 15.53
N LEU A 191 40.53 1.19 15.45
CA LEU A 191 39.30 1.93 15.73
C LEU A 191 38.16 1.58 14.74
N TYR A 192 38.48 1.39 13.45
CA TYR A 192 37.50 0.94 12.47
C TYR A 192 36.98 -0.47 12.77
N GLU A 193 37.87 -1.42 13.07
CA GLU A 193 37.49 -2.79 13.43
C GLU A 193 36.62 -2.84 14.68
N GLU A 194 36.95 -2.05 15.71
CA GLU A 194 36.16 -1.94 16.94
C GLU A 194 34.78 -1.32 16.69
N MET A 195 34.72 -0.25 15.90
CA MET A 195 33.45 0.38 15.52
C MET A 195 32.57 -0.56 14.70
N GLU A 196 33.13 -1.31 13.75
CA GLU A 196 32.39 -2.30 12.97
C GLU A 196 31.84 -3.44 13.84
N ALA A 197 32.63 -3.91 14.80
CA ALA A 197 32.18 -4.92 15.76
C ALA A 197 31.02 -4.41 16.63
N GLN A 198 31.08 -3.15 17.09
CA GLN A 198 29.99 -2.52 17.83
C GLN A 198 28.71 -2.39 16.99
N ILE A 199 28.83 -1.92 15.75
CA ILE A 199 27.70 -1.80 14.82
C ILE A 199 27.04 -3.17 14.60
N LYS A 200 27.86 -4.22 14.41
CA LYS A 200 27.36 -5.58 14.24
C LYS A 200 26.60 -6.06 15.47
N ASN A 201 27.16 -5.89 16.67
CA ASN A 201 26.53 -6.31 17.92
C ASN A 201 25.20 -5.58 18.17
N GLU A 202 25.14 -4.27 17.95
CA GLU A 202 23.89 -3.51 18.10
C GLU A 202 22.85 -3.90 17.05
N LYS A 203 23.28 -4.17 15.82
CA LYS A 203 22.38 -4.67 14.77
C LYS A 203 21.79 -6.04 15.12
N ASP A 204 22.60 -6.97 15.60
CA ASP A 204 22.16 -8.30 16.00
C ASP A 204 21.20 -8.22 17.21
N ARG A 205 21.48 -7.33 18.17
CA ARG A 205 20.59 -7.04 19.30
C ARG A 205 19.24 -6.50 18.86
N LEU A 206 19.22 -5.56 17.92
CA LEU A 206 17.98 -5.00 17.37
C LEU A 206 17.18 -6.05 16.59
N LEU A 207 17.85 -6.88 15.79
CA LEU A 207 17.21 -7.98 15.06
C LEU A 207 16.54 -8.98 15.99
N LEU A 208 17.21 -9.35 17.09
CA LEU A 208 16.64 -10.26 18.09
C LEU A 208 15.39 -9.67 18.73
N LYS A 209 15.45 -8.40 19.16
CA LYS A 209 14.31 -7.69 19.77
C LYS A 209 13.13 -7.54 18.81
N ASP A 210 13.39 -7.26 17.53
CA ASP A 210 12.34 -7.20 16.51
C ASP A 210 11.70 -8.58 16.25
N SER A 211 12.51 -9.64 16.24
CA SER A 211 12.03 -11.02 16.12
C SER A 211 11.11 -11.41 17.28
N GLU A 212 11.51 -11.11 18.52
CA GLU A 212 10.69 -11.37 19.72
C GLU A 212 9.37 -10.60 19.67
N ARG A 213 9.40 -9.31 19.28
CA ARG A 213 8.18 -8.49 19.13
C ARG A 213 7.25 -9.05 18.06
N LEU A 214 7.80 -9.48 16.92
CA LEU A 214 7.04 -10.11 15.85
C LEU A 214 6.41 -11.42 16.32
N GLN A 215 7.15 -12.23 17.09
CA GLN A 215 6.65 -13.49 17.62
C GLN A 215 5.51 -13.27 18.64
N LEU A 216 5.66 -12.32 19.56
CA LEU A 216 4.59 -11.93 20.50
C LEU A 216 3.34 -11.45 19.77
N ARG A 217 3.51 -10.60 18.76
CA ARG A 217 2.37 -10.11 17.95
C ARG A 217 1.72 -11.23 17.15
N SER A 218 2.49 -12.18 16.64
CA SER A 218 1.95 -13.36 15.94
C SER A 218 1.09 -14.21 16.88
N GLN A 219 1.57 -14.46 18.10
CA GLN A 219 0.82 -15.22 19.11
C GLN A 219 -0.48 -14.51 19.53
N ASP A 220 -0.44 -13.18 19.72
CA ASP A 220 -1.64 -12.40 20.01
C ASP A 220 -2.67 -12.47 18.87
N LEU A 221 -2.22 -12.36 17.62
CA LEU A 221 -3.08 -12.51 16.46
C LEU A 221 -3.68 -13.92 16.34
N GLU A 222 -2.90 -14.97 16.63
CA GLU A 222 -3.40 -16.35 16.67
C GLU A 222 -4.47 -16.53 17.74
N HIS A 223 -4.27 -15.96 18.93
CA HIS A 223 -5.28 -15.97 19.99
C HIS A 223 -6.56 -15.22 19.60
N GLN A 224 -6.45 -14.06 18.95
CA GLN A 224 -7.60 -13.31 18.46
C GLN A 224 -8.34 -14.07 17.36
N LEU A 225 -7.62 -14.68 16.40
CA LEU A 225 -8.21 -15.51 15.36
C LEU A 225 -8.96 -16.70 15.96
N PHE A 226 -8.35 -17.39 16.93
CA PHE A 226 -9.01 -18.50 17.62
C PHE A 226 -10.28 -18.06 18.37
N SER A 227 -10.26 -16.89 19.02
CA SER A 227 -11.45 -16.33 19.66
C SER A 227 -12.55 -16.02 18.65
N LYS A 228 -12.19 -15.42 17.51
CA LYS A 228 -13.13 -15.07 16.44
C LYS A 228 -13.70 -16.29 15.72
N GLU A 229 -12.90 -17.32 15.51
CA GLU A 229 -13.34 -18.60 14.97
C GLU A 229 -14.40 -19.25 15.89
N ARG A 230 -14.16 -19.22 17.21
CA ARG A 230 -15.12 -19.72 18.20
C ARG A 230 -16.42 -18.89 18.24
N GLU A 231 -16.35 -17.57 18.05
CA GLU A 231 -17.54 -16.71 17.93
C GLU A 231 -18.34 -17.05 16.66
N LEU A 232 -17.66 -17.26 15.53
CA LEU A 232 -18.30 -17.67 14.27
C LEU A 232 -19.01 -19.01 14.40
N ASP A 233 -18.39 -19.99 15.03
CA ASP A 233 -19.02 -21.29 15.29
C ASP A 233 -20.31 -21.16 16.12
N GLN A 234 -20.30 -20.30 17.14
CA GLN A 234 -21.50 -20.03 17.95
C GLN A 234 -22.61 -19.37 17.13
N LEU A 235 -22.26 -18.39 16.28
CA LEU A 235 -23.22 -17.74 15.39
C LEU A 235 -23.79 -18.73 14.38
N PHE A 236 -22.96 -19.61 13.82
CA PHE A 236 -23.41 -20.63 12.86
C PHE A 236 -24.38 -21.62 13.52
N GLN A 237 -24.09 -22.07 14.74
CA GLN A 237 -25.01 -22.91 15.51
C GLN A 237 -26.33 -22.19 15.82
N LYS A 238 -26.28 -20.90 16.15
CA LYS A 238 -27.48 -20.09 16.40
C LYS A 238 -28.31 -19.90 15.13
N GLN A 239 -27.66 -19.60 14.00
CA GLN A 239 -28.33 -19.49 12.70
C GLN A 239 -29.06 -20.79 12.36
N LYS A 240 -28.37 -21.94 12.47
CA LYS A 240 -28.98 -23.25 12.19
C LYS A 240 -30.21 -23.53 13.07
N ARG A 241 -30.18 -23.11 14.34
CA ARG A 241 -31.33 -23.24 15.25
C ARG A 241 -32.50 -22.35 14.82
N LEU A 242 -32.22 -21.10 14.45
CA LEU A 242 -33.25 -20.17 13.98
C LEU A 242 -33.86 -20.62 12.65
N GLU A 243 -33.07 -21.15 11.74
CA GLU A 243 -33.56 -21.72 10.47
C GLU A 243 -34.52 -22.89 10.71
N LEU A 244 -34.19 -23.79 11.65
CA LEU A 244 -35.09 -24.86 12.06
C LEU A 244 -36.41 -24.32 12.62
N GLN A 245 -36.33 -23.35 13.54
CA GLN A 245 -37.53 -22.71 14.12
C GLN A 245 -38.39 -22.01 13.06
N CYS A 246 -37.78 -21.31 12.10
CA CYS A 246 -38.50 -20.67 11.01
C CYS A 246 -39.22 -21.70 10.12
N ARG A 247 -38.56 -22.84 9.86
CA ARG A 247 -39.15 -23.93 9.08
C ARG A 247 -40.33 -24.58 9.80
N GLU A 248 -40.21 -24.80 11.10
CA GLU A 248 -41.30 -25.34 11.95
C GLU A 248 -42.49 -24.38 11.98
N LEU A 249 -42.27 -23.10 12.27
CA LEU A 249 -43.32 -22.08 12.26
C LEU A 249 -43.98 -21.94 10.88
N SER A 250 -43.22 -22.06 9.79
CA SER A 250 -43.78 -22.04 8.45
C SER A 250 -44.67 -23.27 8.18
N SER A 251 -44.30 -24.44 8.70
CA SER A 251 -45.12 -25.65 8.61
C SER A 251 -46.42 -25.50 9.38
N GLU A 252 -46.34 -25.02 10.63
CA GLU A 252 -47.50 -24.80 11.49
C GLU A 252 -48.45 -23.73 10.91
N LYS A 253 -47.89 -22.67 10.32
CA LYS A 253 -48.66 -21.66 9.59
C LYS A 253 -49.37 -22.26 8.37
N GLN A 254 -48.73 -23.17 7.64
CA GLN A 254 -49.35 -23.83 6.50
C GLN A 254 -50.47 -24.79 6.94
N GLU A 255 -50.26 -25.56 8.00
CA GLU A 255 -51.27 -26.45 8.59
C GLU A 255 -52.50 -25.68 9.07
N SER A 256 -52.30 -24.61 9.85
CA SER A 256 -53.38 -23.74 10.32
C SER A 256 -54.11 -23.02 9.18
N HIS A 257 -53.42 -22.67 8.09
CA HIS A 257 -54.06 -22.13 6.89
C HIS A 257 -54.97 -23.18 6.23
N VAL A 258 -54.50 -24.41 6.05
CA VAL A 258 -55.30 -25.51 5.49
C VAL A 258 -56.53 -25.79 6.36
N GLU A 259 -56.38 -25.81 7.67
CA GLU A 259 -57.50 -26.01 8.60
C GLU A 259 -58.53 -24.88 8.52
N ASN A 260 -58.08 -23.61 8.45
CA ASN A 260 -58.97 -22.47 8.26
C ASN A 260 -59.77 -22.54 6.95
N VAL A 261 -59.12 -22.96 5.85
CA VAL A 261 -59.81 -23.15 4.57
C VAL A 261 -60.88 -24.25 4.69
N LYS A 262 -60.55 -25.36 5.36
CA LYS A 262 -61.50 -26.45 5.60
C LYS A 262 -62.69 -25.99 6.45
N LEU A 263 -62.44 -25.26 7.53
CA LEU A 263 -63.49 -24.69 8.38
C LEU A 263 -64.40 -23.72 7.60
N LYS A 264 -63.83 -22.87 6.74
CA LYS A 264 -64.62 -22.00 5.85
C LYS A 264 -65.51 -22.80 4.92
N MET A 265 -64.99 -23.82 4.25
CA MET A 265 -65.80 -24.69 3.38
C MET A 265 -66.95 -25.35 4.15
N THR A 266 -66.69 -25.87 5.35
CA THR A 266 -67.74 -26.46 6.19
C THR A 266 -68.78 -25.43 6.64
N ASN A 267 -68.34 -24.20 6.94
CA ASN A 267 -69.26 -23.12 7.32
C ASN A 267 -70.16 -22.71 6.13
N ASP A 268 -69.59 -22.63 4.93
CA ASP A 268 -70.35 -22.35 3.69
C ASP A 268 -71.32 -23.47 3.34
N GLU A 269 -70.97 -24.74 3.60
CA GLU A 269 -71.88 -25.88 3.47
C GLU A 269 -73.03 -25.82 4.48
N LEU A 270 -72.72 -25.51 5.74
CA LEU A 270 -73.75 -25.35 6.79
C LEU A 270 -74.67 -24.18 6.50
N LEU A 271 -74.15 -23.05 5.99
CA LEU A 271 -74.97 -21.91 5.56
C LEU A 271 -75.91 -22.27 4.42
N ARG A 272 -75.42 -23.03 3.41
CA ARG A 272 -76.26 -23.52 2.31
C ARG A 272 -77.34 -24.47 2.80
N ALA A 273 -77.00 -25.38 3.72
CA ALA A 273 -77.98 -26.29 4.33
C ALA A 273 -79.02 -25.53 5.18
N LEU A 274 -78.59 -24.52 5.93
CA LEU A 274 -79.47 -23.65 6.71
C LEU A 274 -80.42 -22.87 5.79
N ASP A 275 -79.94 -22.34 4.68
CA ASP A 275 -80.78 -21.63 3.71
C ASP A 275 -81.79 -22.57 3.03
N SER A 276 -81.36 -23.79 2.64
CA SER A 276 -82.26 -24.82 2.10
C SER A 276 -83.37 -25.18 3.08
N THR A 277 -83.02 -25.47 4.34
CA THR A 277 -83.99 -25.81 5.39
C THR A 277 -84.90 -24.63 5.75
N SER A 278 -84.38 -23.40 5.71
CA SER A 278 -85.17 -22.17 5.86
C SER A 278 -86.19 -22.00 4.73
N GLN A 279 -85.79 -22.22 3.48
CA GLN A 279 -86.69 -22.19 2.32
C GLN A 279 -87.76 -23.28 2.39
N GLU A 280 -87.39 -24.51 2.75
CA GLU A 280 -88.33 -25.61 2.98
C GLU A 280 -89.34 -25.27 4.09
N LEU A 281 -88.87 -24.70 5.20
CA LEU A 281 -89.73 -24.25 6.29
C LEU A 281 -90.69 -23.15 5.84
N ALA A 282 -90.23 -22.19 5.04
CA ALA A 282 -91.07 -21.13 4.50
C ALA A 282 -92.19 -21.69 3.60
N LEU A 283 -91.86 -22.64 2.71
CA LEU A 283 -92.85 -23.32 1.87
C LEU A 283 -93.85 -24.12 2.72
N ALA A 284 -93.39 -24.82 3.75
CA ALA A 284 -94.26 -25.55 4.67
C ALA A 284 -95.19 -24.61 5.45
N GLN A 285 -94.68 -23.45 5.90
CA GLN A 285 -95.47 -22.40 6.54
C GLN A 285 -96.55 -21.84 5.59
N GLU A 286 -96.21 -21.61 4.32
CA GLU A 286 -97.17 -21.15 3.30
C GLU A 286 -98.27 -22.18 3.03
N GLN A 287 -97.90 -23.46 2.88
CA GLN A 287 -98.88 -24.55 2.74
C GLN A 287 -99.80 -24.66 3.95
N LEU A 288 -99.25 -24.51 5.16
CA LEU A 288 -100.03 -24.58 6.40
C LEU A 288 -100.98 -23.38 6.51
N ALA A 289 -100.56 -22.19 6.07
CA ALA A 289 -101.43 -21.01 5.99
C ALA A 289 -102.61 -21.23 5.01
N LEU A 290 -102.34 -21.80 3.83
CA LEU A 290 -103.39 -22.13 2.85
C LEU A 290 -104.40 -23.14 3.42
N LEU A 291 -103.93 -24.19 4.10
CA LEU A 291 -104.80 -25.18 4.75
C LEU A 291 -105.61 -24.56 5.89
N GLN A 292 -105.02 -23.67 6.69
CA GLN A 292 -105.74 -22.91 7.72
C GLN A 292 -106.85 -22.04 7.11
N GLU A 293 -106.59 -21.40 5.97
CA GLU A 293 -107.59 -20.61 5.26
C GLU A 293 -108.73 -21.48 4.71
N GLN A 294 -108.41 -22.61 4.07
CA GLN A 294 -109.41 -23.57 3.60
C GLN A 294 -110.25 -24.13 4.75
N ALA A 295 -109.63 -24.47 5.88
CA ALA A 295 -110.33 -24.94 7.08
C ALA A 295 -111.27 -23.84 7.63
N ALA A 296 -110.84 -22.57 7.62
CA ALA A 296 -111.67 -21.45 8.02
C ALA A 296 -112.86 -21.22 7.07
N GLN A 297 -112.67 -21.34 5.76
CA GLN A 297 -113.74 -21.23 4.76
C GLN A 297 -114.77 -22.36 4.92
N LEU A 298 -114.31 -23.61 5.05
CA LEU A 298 -115.19 -24.76 5.29
C LEU A 298 -115.96 -24.61 6.62
N HIS A 299 -115.33 -24.06 7.65
CA HIS A 299 -116.00 -23.77 8.91
C HIS A 299 -117.10 -22.72 8.73
N GLN A 300 -116.79 -21.63 8.00
CA GLN A 300 -117.76 -20.59 7.68
C GLN A 300 -118.94 -21.13 6.84
N GLU A 301 -118.69 -21.99 5.85
CA GLU A 301 -119.73 -22.65 5.07
C GLU A 301 -120.63 -23.53 5.95
N LYS A 302 -120.02 -24.34 6.84
CA LYS A 302 -120.77 -25.17 7.79
C LYS A 302 -121.61 -24.33 8.75
N ASP A 303 -121.09 -23.20 9.23
CA ASP A 303 -121.84 -22.28 10.08
C ASP A 303 -123.03 -21.67 9.33
N MET A 304 -122.84 -21.29 8.06
CA MET A 304 -123.93 -20.79 7.20
C MET A 304 -124.98 -21.85 6.89
N GLU A 305 -124.57 -23.09 6.65
CA GLU A 305 -125.47 -24.24 6.44
C GLU A 305 -126.25 -24.54 7.72
N MET A 306 -125.57 -24.57 8.87
CA MET A 306 -126.19 -24.74 10.18
C MET A 306 -127.18 -23.60 10.47
N TYR A 307 -126.84 -22.36 10.10
CA TYR A 307 -127.76 -21.23 10.18
C TYR A 307 -129.01 -21.43 9.30
N ARG A 308 -128.85 -21.87 8.04
CA ARG A 308 -130.00 -22.18 7.15
C ARG A 308 -130.89 -23.29 7.69
N ILE A 309 -130.30 -24.38 8.19
CA ILE A 309 -131.03 -25.50 8.77
C ILE A 309 -131.77 -25.05 10.03
N THR A 310 -131.10 -24.33 10.93
CA THR A 310 -131.74 -23.82 12.15
C THR A 310 -132.86 -22.82 11.84
N GLU A 311 -132.69 -21.96 10.83
CA GLU A 311 -133.74 -21.06 10.36
C GLU A 311 -134.92 -21.84 9.75
N GLY A 312 -134.65 -22.86 8.92
CA GLY A 312 -135.66 -23.76 8.36
C GLY A 312 -136.43 -24.52 9.43
N LEU A 313 -135.73 -25.10 10.40
CA LEU A 313 -136.32 -25.78 11.56
C LEU A 313 -137.15 -24.81 12.40
N GLN A 314 -136.73 -23.54 12.52
CA GLN A 314 -137.50 -22.51 13.23
C GLN A 314 -138.79 -22.16 12.49
N ARG A 315 -138.76 -22.09 11.14
CA ARG A 315 -139.96 -21.89 10.32
C ARG A 315 -140.92 -23.08 10.42
N GLU A 316 -140.41 -24.31 10.37
CA GLU A 316 -141.22 -25.51 10.60
C GLU A 316 -141.79 -25.56 12.01
N LYS A 317 -141.00 -25.26 13.04
CA LYS A 317 -141.46 -25.14 14.43
C LYS A 317 -142.56 -24.09 14.56
N GLN A 318 -142.43 -22.93 13.91
CA GLN A 318 -143.50 -21.92 13.88
C GLN A 318 -144.75 -22.40 13.14
N SER A 319 -144.60 -23.16 12.05
CA SER A 319 -145.72 -23.79 11.33
C SER A 319 -146.43 -24.84 12.17
N LEU A 320 -145.68 -25.69 12.87
CA LEU A 320 -146.20 -26.70 13.79
C LEU A 320 -146.87 -26.07 15.01
N MET A 321 -146.33 -24.99 15.57
CA MET A 321 -147.01 -24.22 16.62
C MET A 321 -148.36 -23.69 16.13
N LYS A 322 -148.43 -23.15 14.91
CA LYS A 322 -149.71 -22.72 14.30
C LYS A 322 -150.68 -23.89 14.12
N GLN A 323 -150.20 -25.10 13.78
CA GLN A 323 -151.04 -26.30 13.71
C GLN A 323 -151.46 -26.82 15.09
N LEU A 324 -150.64 -26.63 16.12
CA LEU A 324 -150.96 -26.99 17.51
C LEU A 324 -151.99 -26.02 18.11
N ASP A 325 -151.90 -24.72 17.76
CA ASP A 325 -152.92 -23.71 18.10
C ASP A 325 -154.26 -24.04 17.43
N LEU A 326 -154.25 -24.51 16.18
CA LEU A 326 -155.45 -25.00 15.47
C LEU A 326 -156.02 -26.33 16.03
N LEU A 327 -155.26 -27.06 16.85
CA LEU A 327 -155.67 -28.32 17.49
C LEU A 327 -155.92 -28.18 19.00
N SER A 328 -155.77 -26.97 19.57
CA SER A 328 -155.97 -26.70 21.00
C SER A 328 -157.24 -25.88 21.31
N GLU A 329 -158.18 -25.76 20.37
CA GLU A 329 -159.47 -25.08 20.61
C GLU A 329 -160.59 -26.00 21.13
N ASP A 330 -160.42 -27.33 21.15
CA ASP A 330 -161.41 -28.28 21.69
C ASP A 330 -160.74 -29.32 22.60
N ASP A 331 -160.49 -28.99 23.87
CA ASP A 331 -160.88 -29.84 25.01
C ASP A 331 -160.55 -29.21 26.37
N THR A 332 -161.51 -29.40 27.27
CA THR A 332 -161.61 -28.81 28.60
C THR A 332 -160.75 -29.50 29.67
N THR A 333 -160.39 -28.72 30.70
CA THR A 333 -160.05 -29.13 32.09
C THR A 333 -158.74 -29.92 32.33
N THR A 334 -157.87 -29.36 33.18
CA THR A 334 -157.55 -29.86 34.55
C THR A 334 -156.12 -29.45 34.97
N THR A 335 -155.98 -29.05 36.23
CA THR A 335 -154.75 -28.97 37.05
C THR A 335 -153.78 -27.80 36.83
N ALA A 336 -154.03 -26.74 37.59
CA ALA A 336 -153.03 -25.75 37.97
C ALA A 336 -152.15 -26.31 39.13
N TYR A 337 -150.89 -26.60 38.82
CA TYR A 337 -149.78 -26.65 39.79
C TYR A 337 -148.52 -26.20 39.05
N SER A 338 -148.05 -24.98 39.35
CA SER A 338 -146.64 -24.57 39.33
C SER A 338 -146.53 -23.04 39.38
N SER A 339 -145.90 -22.53 40.44
CA SER A 339 -145.35 -21.17 40.46
C SER A 339 -143.98 -21.22 41.14
N THR A 340 -142.95 -21.51 40.36
CA THR A 340 -141.57 -21.11 40.65
C THR A 340 -140.96 -20.48 39.40
N ALA A 341 -140.75 -19.16 39.49
CA ALA A 341 -139.92 -18.36 38.60
C ALA A 341 -138.70 -17.93 39.44
N LYS A 342 -137.46 -17.80 38.96
CA LYS A 342 -136.98 -17.37 37.65
C LYS A 342 -135.56 -17.93 37.37
N LYS A 343 -135.42 -18.45 36.14
CA LYS A 343 -134.36 -18.23 35.12
C LYS A 343 -132.87 -18.25 35.50
N SER A 344 -132.24 -19.33 35.06
CA SER A 344 -130.97 -19.41 34.30
C SER A 344 -131.11 -20.60 33.31
N PRO A 345 -130.14 -21.02 32.47
CA PRO A 345 -128.93 -20.37 31.94
C PRO A 345 -128.70 -20.60 30.41
N GLY A 346 -127.77 -19.82 29.83
CA GLY A 346 -126.66 -20.34 29.02
C GLY A 346 -126.89 -20.76 27.54
N LYS A 347 -126.16 -20.07 26.63
CA LYS A 347 -125.25 -20.63 25.60
C LYS A 347 -124.57 -19.44 24.90
N VAL A 348 -123.26 -19.24 25.05
CA VAL A 348 -122.14 -19.76 24.22
C VAL A 348 -122.24 -19.31 22.76
N ALA A 349 -121.39 -18.34 22.38
CA ALA A 349 -120.28 -18.48 21.42
C ALA A 349 -119.76 -17.08 21.02
N ALA A 350 -118.44 -16.93 20.93
CA ALA A 350 -117.71 -16.35 19.78
C ALA A 350 -116.32 -15.84 20.20
N ALA A 351 -115.33 -16.26 19.42
CA ALA A 351 -113.91 -16.04 19.59
C ALA A 351 -113.43 -14.63 19.19
N LYS A 352 -112.23 -14.25 19.65
CA LYS A 352 -111.17 -13.68 18.78
C LYS A 352 -109.79 -13.67 19.46
N ARG A 353 -108.80 -14.23 18.72
CA ARG A 353 -107.36 -13.93 18.59
C ARG A 353 -106.57 -13.37 19.79
N VAL A 354 -105.38 -13.92 20.07
CA VAL A 354 -104.06 -13.48 19.54
C VAL A 354 -102.96 -14.44 20.08
N MET A 355 -101.87 -14.47 19.33
CA MET A 355 -100.70 -15.35 19.27
C MET A 355 -99.80 -15.50 20.51
N GLU A 356 -99.29 -16.73 20.67
CA GLU A 356 -97.87 -17.16 20.67
C GLU A 356 -96.81 -16.41 21.51
N LYS A 357 -96.25 -17.11 22.51
CA LYS A 357 -94.83 -17.50 22.56
C LYS A 357 -94.56 -18.32 23.84
N GLU A 358 -94.28 -19.61 23.68
CA GLU A 358 -93.67 -20.44 24.73
C GLU A 358 -92.17 -20.61 24.44
N ARG A 359 -91.34 -20.29 25.42
CA ARG A 359 -89.99 -20.84 25.55
C ARG A 359 -89.64 -20.88 27.05
N GLU A 360 -89.84 -22.04 27.66
CA GLU A 360 -89.22 -22.44 28.92
C GLU A 360 -88.03 -23.37 28.58
N ARG A 361 -86.80 -23.13 29.07
CA ARG A 361 -86.28 -23.42 30.44
C ARG A 361 -86.22 -24.95 30.67
N VAL A 362 -85.21 -25.62 31.21
CA VAL A 362 -84.01 -25.38 32.04
C VAL A 362 -83.10 -26.62 31.76
N THR A 363 -81.80 -26.74 32.06
CA THR A 363 -81.20 -26.93 33.41
C THR A 363 -79.69 -26.93 33.33
N GLU A 364 -79.11 -26.11 34.18
CA GLU A 364 -77.76 -26.15 34.75
C GLU A 364 -77.45 -27.48 35.45
N VAL A 365 -76.16 -27.82 35.62
CA VAL A 365 -75.43 -27.98 36.91
C VAL A 365 -73.92 -27.92 36.55
N GLU A 366 -73.20 -26.82 36.81
CA GLU A 366 -72.28 -26.54 37.95
C GLU A 366 -71.32 -27.70 38.32
N ILE A 367 -70.01 -27.48 38.53
CA ILE A 367 -69.43 -27.06 39.81
C ILE A 367 -67.96 -26.61 39.60
N GLU A 368 -67.69 -25.35 39.99
CA GLU A 368 -66.61 -24.83 40.87
C GLU A 368 -65.10 -25.14 40.60
N ASN A 369 -64.10 -24.27 40.89
CA ASN A 369 -64.05 -23.01 41.68
C ASN A 369 -62.71 -22.24 41.50
N LYS A 370 -62.75 -20.94 41.89
CA LYS A 370 -61.67 -20.03 42.38
C LYS A 370 -60.63 -19.50 41.37
N THR A 371 -60.23 -18.22 41.32
CA THR A 371 -60.27 -17.05 42.24
C THR A 371 -59.93 -15.79 41.38
N ARG A 372 -60.79 -14.76 41.27
CA ARG A 372 -60.80 -13.45 41.97
C ARG A 372 -59.65 -12.44 41.67
N VAL A 373 -60.02 -11.37 40.91
CA VAL A 373 -59.77 -9.89 41.02
C VAL A 373 -58.30 -9.39 41.00
N GLU A 374 -57.85 -8.25 40.42
CA GLU A 374 -58.37 -6.89 40.10
C GLU A 374 -57.66 -6.27 38.88
N GLU A 375 -58.27 -5.19 38.36
CA GLU A 375 -57.80 -4.23 37.34
C GLU A 375 -56.44 -3.58 37.68
N GLU A 376 -55.67 -3.15 36.67
CA GLU A 376 -55.10 -1.80 36.63
C GLU A 376 -54.59 -1.39 35.24
N VAL A 377 -54.55 -0.07 35.04
CA VAL A 377 -54.49 0.70 33.80
C VAL A 377 -53.08 1.28 33.61
N LEU A 378 -52.62 1.30 32.35
CA LEU A 378 -51.71 2.26 31.68
C LEU A 378 -50.52 2.86 32.45
N ASP A 379 -49.30 2.62 31.93
CA ASP A 379 -48.28 3.68 31.89
C ASP A 379 -47.50 3.64 30.57
N SER A 380 -47.17 4.83 30.07
CA SER A 380 -46.50 5.08 28.78
C SER A 380 -44.97 5.10 28.96
N PRO A 381 -44.14 4.77 27.95
CA PRO A 381 -42.73 5.15 27.96
C PRO A 381 -42.48 6.46 27.16
N PRO A 382 -41.43 7.23 27.49
CA PRO A 382 -41.25 8.61 27.05
C PRO A 382 -40.55 8.77 25.70
N ASP A 383 -40.81 9.93 25.09
CA ASP A 383 -40.19 10.46 23.88
C ASP A 383 -38.66 10.65 23.98
N GLY A 384 -37.97 10.37 22.87
CA GLY A 384 -36.74 11.08 22.51
C GLY A 384 -35.63 10.29 21.82
N TRP A 385 -35.52 10.51 20.49
CA TRP A 385 -34.32 10.42 19.62
C TRP A 385 -34.08 9.22 18.68
N PRO A 386 -33.52 9.46 17.47
CA PRO A 386 -34.31 9.33 16.24
C PRO A 386 -33.81 8.27 15.23
N LEU A 387 -34.74 7.96 14.33
CA LEU A 387 -34.66 7.26 13.05
C LEU A 387 -33.29 7.26 12.33
N ARG A 388 -32.80 6.05 11.99
CA ARG A 388 -32.06 5.82 10.74
C ARG A 388 -32.89 4.95 9.79
N ARG A 389 -33.16 5.56 8.64
CA ARG A 389 -33.75 4.99 7.44
C ARG A 389 -32.89 3.83 6.93
N VAL A 390 -33.48 2.64 6.81
CA VAL A 390 -33.02 1.64 5.84
C VAL A 390 -33.66 2.03 4.52
N ILE A 391 -32.82 2.41 3.56
CA ILE A 391 -33.26 2.71 2.19
C ILE A 391 -33.43 1.37 1.46
N SER A 392 -34.58 1.32 0.79
CA SER A 392 -35.10 0.37 -0.18
C SER A 392 -34.06 -0.35 -1.04
N ILE A 393 -34.22 -1.67 -1.16
CA ILE A 393 -33.73 -2.44 -2.31
C ILE A 393 -34.82 -2.31 -3.36
N GLU A 394 -34.56 -1.52 -4.41
CA GLU A 394 -35.43 -1.45 -5.58
C GLU A 394 -35.22 -2.70 -6.45
N GLU A 395 -36.34 -3.37 -6.72
CA GLU A 395 -36.53 -4.44 -7.70
C GLU A 395 -36.63 -3.82 -9.10
N ASP A 396 -35.61 -3.99 -9.93
CA ASP A 396 -35.70 -3.65 -11.35
C ASP A 396 -36.19 -4.84 -12.18
N HIS A 397 -37.22 -4.53 -12.97
CA HIS A 397 -38.00 -5.44 -13.80
C HIS A 397 -37.29 -5.68 -15.13
N LEU A 398 -37.15 -6.95 -15.52
CA LEU A 398 -36.89 -7.34 -16.91
C LEU A 398 -38.14 -7.07 -17.77
N PRO A 399 -37.99 -6.55 -19.00
CA PRO A 399 -38.99 -6.73 -20.04
C PRO A 399 -38.67 -7.95 -20.93
N HIS A 400 -39.76 -8.60 -21.35
CA HIS A 400 -39.84 -9.72 -22.29
C HIS A 400 -39.14 -9.45 -23.63
N LEU A 401 -38.53 -10.51 -24.19
CA LEU A 401 -38.49 -10.75 -25.63
C LEU A 401 -38.46 -12.27 -25.88
N LEU A 402 -39.41 -12.70 -26.71
CA LEU A 402 -39.70 -14.06 -27.16
C LEU A 402 -38.71 -14.53 -28.26
N GLN A 403 -38.75 -15.85 -28.52
CA GLN A 403 -38.25 -16.61 -29.69
C GLN A 403 -36.74 -16.93 -29.65
N ASP A 404 -36.23 -18.16 -29.85
CA ASP A 404 -36.78 -19.41 -30.42
C ASP A 404 -36.06 -20.65 -29.82
N GLU A 405 -36.63 -21.79 -30.17
CA GLU A 405 -36.37 -23.22 -29.90
C GLU A 405 -34.89 -23.71 -29.90
N GLU A 406 -34.57 -24.69 -29.04
CA GLU A 406 -34.36 -26.09 -29.44
C GLU A 406 -33.92 -26.98 -28.25
N GLU A 407 -34.45 -28.19 -28.24
CA GLU A 407 -34.26 -29.27 -27.27
C GLU A 407 -32.88 -29.95 -27.39
N GLY A 408 -32.45 -30.63 -26.32
CA GLY A 408 -31.31 -31.55 -26.38
C GLY A 408 -30.92 -32.13 -25.02
N GLU A 409 -31.57 -33.23 -24.66
CA GLU A 409 -31.11 -34.20 -23.65
C GLU A 409 -29.73 -34.78 -24.03
N ASP A 410 -28.88 -35.07 -23.05
CA ASP A 410 -28.48 -36.46 -22.72
C ASP A 410 -27.15 -36.57 -21.91
N ASP A 411 -27.23 -37.53 -21.01
CA ASP A 411 -26.29 -38.38 -20.28
C ASP A 411 -25.06 -37.88 -19.51
N GLY A 412 -24.96 -38.46 -18.31
CA GLY A 412 -23.79 -38.43 -17.47
C GLY A 412 -22.82 -39.57 -17.78
N GLN A 413 -21.56 -39.38 -17.40
CA GLN A 413 -20.79 -40.48 -16.79
C GLN A 413 -19.55 -39.99 -16.04
N THR A 414 -19.54 -40.36 -14.77
CA THR A 414 -18.38 -40.60 -13.90
C THR A 414 -17.14 -41.10 -14.62
N ARG A 415 -15.97 -40.53 -14.27
CA ARG A 415 -14.69 -41.27 -14.13
C ARG A 415 -13.65 -40.46 -13.33
N LYS A 416 -13.32 -40.96 -12.12
CA LYS A 416 -12.00 -40.73 -11.49
C LYS A 416 -10.97 -41.62 -12.20
N PRO A 417 -9.69 -41.25 -12.22
CA PRO A 417 -8.77 -41.91 -11.29
C PRO A 417 -7.69 -41.00 -10.66
N ARG A 418 -7.19 -41.46 -9.50
CA ARG A 418 -5.91 -41.09 -8.87
C ARG A 418 -4.72 -41.42 -9.80
N PHE A 419 -3.61 -40.68 -9.74
CA PHE A 419 -2.31 -41.16 -9.22
C PHE A 419 -1.18 -40.10 -9.28
N THR A 420 -0.46 -39.99 -8.15
CA THR A 420 0.99 -39.73 -7.91
C THR A 420 1.78 -38.54 -8.49
N ARG A 421 2.19 -37.70 -7.53
CA ARG A 421 3.53 -37.10 -7.27
C ARG A 421 4.71 -37.63 -8.10
N THR A 422 5.36 -36.73 -8.85
CA THR A 422 6.81 -36.76 -9.13
C THR A 422 7.42 -35.36 -9.03
N LYS A 423 8.58 -35.30 -8.37
CA LYS A 423 9.43 -34.12 -8.18
C LYS A 423 10.12 -33.77 -9.50
N LYS A 424 10.18 -32.48 -9.85
CA LYS A 424 11.31 -31.89 -10.60
C LYS A 424 11.51 -30.44 -10.16
N THR A 425 12.61 -30.20 -9.46
CA THR A 425 13.27 -28.89 -9.39
C THR A 425 13.89 -28.57 -10.75
N PRO A 426 13.96 -27.29 -11.13
CA PRO A 426 15.23 -26.76 -11.63
C PRO A 426 15.65 -25.50 -10.86
N MET A 427 16.96 -25.34 -10.75
CA MET A 427 17.67 -24.24 -10.12
C MET A 427 17.78 -23.02 -11.06
N SER A 428 18.04 -21.85 -10.43
CA SER A 428 18.60 -20.60 -11.00
C SER A 428 17.61 -19.72 -11.80
N LEU A 429 17.59 -18.38 -11.75
CA LEU A 429 18.55 -17.34 -11.35
C LEU A 429 17.82 -16.15 -10.69
N ARG A 430 18.59 -15.42 -9.87
CA ARG A 430 18.28 -14.12 -9.28
C ARG A 430 18.25 -13.06 -10.40
N GLY A 431 17.16 -12.28 -10.50
CA GLY A 431 17.08 -11.14 -11.44
C GLY A 431 15.68 -10.52 -11.49
N GLN A 432 15.52 -9.38 -10.81
CA GLN A 432 14.53 -8.28 -10.97
C GLN A 432 13.10 -8.57 -11.49
N PRO A 433 12.03 -8.20 -10.75
CA PRO A 433 10.69 -8.20 -11.30
C PRO A 433 10.46 -6.95 -12.16
N VAL A 434 10.25 -7.25 -13.44
CA VAL A 434 9.69 -6.47 -14.54
C VAL A 434 8.56 -5.53 -14.09
N GLY A 435 8.73 -4.24 -14.38
CA GLY A 435 7.67 -3.23 -14.32
C GLY A 435 6.62 -3.51 -15.40
N LYS A 436 5.35 -3.44 -15.03
CA LYS A 436 4.24 -3.50 -16.00
C LYS A 436 4.14 -2.15 -16.67
N GLU A 437 4.53 -2.08 -17.94
CA GLU A 437 4.28 -0.91 -18.79
C GLU A 437 2.78 -0.76 -19.04
N THR A 438 2.22 0.39 -18.66
CA THR A 438 0.93 0.86 -19.15
C THR A 438 1.19 1.67 -20.42
N GLN A 439 0.97 1.05 -21.58
CA GLN A 439 0.86 1.78 -22.84
C GLN A 439 -0.50 2.48 -22.90
N GLN A 440 -0.52 3.81 -22.98
CA GLN A 440 -1.70 4.53 -23.45
C GLN A 440 -1.30 5.58 -24.50
N LYS A 441 -1.89 5.40 -25.69
CA LYS A 441 -1.81 6.27 -26.87
C LYS A 441 -2.26 7.69 -26.53
N MET A 442 -1.41 8.68 -26.76
CA MET A 442 -1.83 10.06 -27.00
C MET A 442 -1.08 10.64 -28.19
N LYS A 443 -1.84 11.38 -29.03
CA LYS A 443 -1.49 11.90 -30.35
C LYS A 443 -0.15 12.66 -30.36
N GLU A 444 0.62 12.44 -31.43
CA GLU A 444 1.74 13.28 -31.85
C GLU A 444 1.32 14.75 -31.97
N GLY A 445 1.70 15.54 -30.97
CA GLY A 445 2.00 16.95 -31.11
C GLY A 445 3.39 17.14 -30.50
N ALA A 446 4.33 17.70 -31.25
CA ALA A 446 5.72 17.86 -30.84
C ALA A 446 5.82 18.42 -29.40
N LEU A 447 6.26 17.60 -28.45
CA LEU A 447 6.54 18.05 -27.09
C LEU A 447 7.82 18.90 -27.15
N PHE A 448 7.67 20.20 -27.02
CA PHE A 448 8.76 21.07 -26.60
C PHE A 448 9.31 20.52 -25.27
N ALA A 449 10.64 20.47 -25.14
CA ALA A 449 11.25 20.17 -23.86
C ALA A 449 10.80 21.23 -22.84
N PRO A 450 10.43 20.84 -21.61
CA PRO A 450 9.97 21.79 -20.60
C PRO A 450 11.10 22.79 -20.28
N ASP A 451 10.73 24.05 -20.10
CA ASP A 451 11.68 25.14 -19.78
C ASP A 451 12.33 24.95 -18.41
N ARG A 452 11.60 24.32 -17.48
CA ARG A 452 12.03 24.06 -16.10
C ARG A 452 11.59 22.69 -15.62
N LEU A 453 12.39 22.10 -14.73
CA LEU A 453 12.15 20.78 -14.16
C LEU A 453 12.33 20.87 -12.64
N PHE A 454 11.31 20.49 -11.88
CA PHE A 454 11.36 20.48 -10.42
C PHE A 454 11.07 19.10 -9.84
N LYS A 455 11.94 18.64 -8.96
CA LYS A 455 11.80 17.41 -8.18
C LYS A 455 11.05 17.67 -6.88
N VAL A 456 9.83 17.14 -6.79
CA VAL A 456 8.96 17.24 -5.62
C VAL A 456 8.76 15.87 -4.98
N VAL A 457 9.03 15.77 -3.67
CA VAL A 457 8.90 14.52 -2.91
C VAL A 457 7.69 14.58 -1.99
N LEU A 458 6.83 13.55 -2.01
CA LEU A 458 5.64 13.46 -1.16
C LEU A 458 5.88 12.52 0.01
N VAL A 459 5.68 13.02 1.23
CA VAL A 459 5.86 12.28 2.49
C VAL A 459 4.66 12.41 3.42
N GLY A 460 4.55 11.47 4.36
CA GLY A 460 3.40 11.36 5.26
C GLY A 460 3.15 9.90 5.61
N ASN A 461 2.37 9.64 6.66
CA ASN A 461 2.07 8.28 7.11
C ASN A 461 1.35 7.43 6.05
N SER A 462 1.26 6.13 6.28
CA SER A 462 0.50 5.23 5.42
C SER A 462 -0.96 5.66 5.38
N SER A 463 -1.66 5.37 4.28
CA SER A 463 -3.10 5.64 4.07
C SER A 463 -3.58 7.10 4.14
N VAL A 464 -2.70 8.09 4.29
CA VAL A 464 -3.09 9.52 4.23
C VAL A 464 -3.53 9.98 2.83
N GLY A 465 -3.21 9.21 1.78
CA GLY A 465 -3.70 9.43 0.41
C GLY A 465 -2.71 10.08 -0.58
N LYS A 466 -1.40 10.02 -0.33
CA LYS A 466 -0.34 10.55 -1.22
C LYS A 466 -0.48 10.06 -2.67
N THR A 467 -0.55 8.75 -2.86
CA THR A 467 -0.71 8.09 -4.16
C THR A 467 -2.01 8.52 -4.85
N SER A 468 -3.10 8.61 -4.08
CA SER A 468 -4.40 9.03 -4.60
C SER A 468 -4.41 10.50 -5.01
N LEU A 469 -3.71 11.38 -4.28
CA LEU A 469 -3.51 12.77 -4.67
C LEU A 469 -2.77 12.87 -5.99
N LEU A 470 -1.65 12.14 -6.14
CA LEU A 470 -0.84 12.18 -7.36
C LEU A 470 -1.60 11.68 -8.58
N ARG A 471 -2.34 10.57 -8.44
CA ARG A 471 -3.23 10.08 -9.50
C ARG A 471 -4.30 11.10 -9.84
N SER A 472 -4.97 11.67 -8.84
CA SER A 472 -5.99 12.71 -9.03
C SER A 472 -5.42 13.94 -9.77
N PHE A 473 -4.20 14.36 -9.45
CA PHE A 473 -3.51 15.47 -10.13
C PHE A 473 -3.08 15.13 -11.57
N CYS A 474 -2.55 13.92 -11.79
CA CYS A 474 -2.05 13.50 -13.09
C CYS A 474 -3.19 13.17 -14.07
N GLU A 475 -4.20 12.44 -13.61
CA GLU A 475 -5.26 11.81 -14.42
C GLU A 475 -6.59 12.58 -14.33
N GLY A 476 -6.76 13.46 -13.34
CA GLY A 476 -7.97 14.29 -13.18
C GLY A 476 -9.15 13.57 -12.52
N HIS A 477 -8.99 12.34 -12.04
CA HIS A 477 -10.04 11.60 -11.35
C HIS A 477 -9.51 10.68 -10.24
N PHE A 478 -10.38 10.38 -9.27
CA PHE A 478 -10.05 9.51 -8.14
C PHE A 478 -10.12 8.02 -8.51
N HIS A 479 -9.26 7.23 -7.87
CA HIS A 479 -9.20 5.77 -8.01
C HIS A 479 -9.52 5.07 -6.68
N PRO A 480 -10.72 4.47 -6.53
CA PRO A 480 -11.17 3.91 -5.25
C PRO A 480 -10.36 2.69 -4.77
N PHE A 481 -9.70 1.96 -5.66
CA PHE A 481 -8.94 0.76 -5.33
C PHE A 481 -7.43 0.99 -5.37
N THR A 482 -6.94 1.98 -4.61
CA THR A 482 -5.50 2.25 -4.53
C THR A 482 -4.83 1.26 -3.57
N THR A 483 -3.97 0.39 -4.10
CA THR A 483 -3.15 -0.54 -3.29
C THR A 483 -2.04 0.20 -2.55
N ALA A 484 -1.59 -0.34 -1.41
CA ALA A 484 -0.46 0.23 -0.67
C ALA A 484 0.81 0.33 -1.55
N THR A 485 1.40 1.52 -1.63
CA THR A 485 2.66 1.74 -2.35
C THR A 485 3.78 0.93 -1.72
N VAL A 486 4.40 0.06 -2.53
CA VAL A 486 5.59 -0.70 -2.14
C VAL A 486 6.81 0.02 -2.71
N GLY A 487 7.63 0.61 -1.85
CA GLY A 487 8.80 1.37 -2.28
C GLY A 487 8.47 2.81 -2.65
N ILE A 488 8.93 3.27 -3.83
CA ILE A 488 8.76 4.64 -4.30
C ILE A 488 8.26 4.61 -5.75
N ASP A 489 7.22 5.39 -6.03
CA ASP A 489 6.64 5.54 -7.36
C ASP A 489 6.99 6.92 -7.95
N TYR A 490 6.99 7.02 -9.27
CA TYR A 490 7.46 8.21 -10.00
C TYR A 490 6.45 8.61 -11.08
N SER A 491 6.05 9.87 -11.07
CA SER A 491 5.21 10.45 -12.12
C SER A 491 5.70 11.83 -12.52
N VAL A 492 5.39 12.24 -13.75
CA VAL A 492 5.73 13.57 -14.26
C VAL A 492 4.47 14.26 -14.74
N LYS A 493 4.26 15.50 -14.29
CA LYS A 493 3.16 16.35 -14.77
C LYS A 493 3.74 17.67 -15.29
N THR A 494 3.43 17.99 -16.54
CA THR A 494 3.80 19.28 -17.14
C THR A 494 2.67 20.28 -16.90
N LEU A 495 3.02 21.44 -16.33
CA LEU A 495 2.15 22.58 -16.13
C LEU A 495 2.58 23.74 -17.03
N THR A 496 1.64 24.58 -17.46
CA THR A 496 1.95 25.85 -18.14
C THR A 496 1.67 26.99 -17.16
N LEU A 497 2.74 27.62 -16.68
CA LEU A 497 2.70 28.72 -15.70
C LEU A 497 3.28 29.98 -16.34
N ASP A 498 2.50 31.04 -16.48
CA ASP A 498 2.95 32.33 -17.04
C ASP A 498 3.69 32.20 -18.38
N ASN A 499 3.18 31.34 -19.27
CA ASN A 499 3.74 30.96 -20.58
C ASN A 499 5.05 30.15 -20.54
N VAL A 500 5.45 29.66 -19.36
CA VAL A 500 6.59 28.75 -19.16
C VAL A 500 6.07 27.34 -18.95
N GLN A 501 6.68 26.35 -19.64
CA GLN A 501 6.39 24.94 -19.39
C GLN A 501 7.24 24.42 -18.23
N VAL A 502 6.59 24.04 -17.13
CA VAL A 502 7.22 23.50 -15.94
C VAL A 502 6.89 22.03 -15.80
N ALA A 503 7.89 21.16 -15.83
CA ALA A 503 7.72 19.74 -15.54
C ALA A 503 7.96 19.47 -14.05
N MET A 504 6.94 18.98 -13.35
CA MET A 504 7.04 18.51 -11.97
C MET A 504 7.31 17.01 -11.96
N GLN A 505 8.45 16.60 -11.43
CA GLN A 505 8.77 15.22 -11.12
C GLN A 505 8.28 14.89 -9.71
N LEU A 506 7.22 14.10 -9.63
CA LEU A 506 6.51 13.79 -8.40
C LEU A 506 6.93 12.40 -7.91
N TRP A 507 7.55 12.36 -6.74
CA TRP A 507 8.03 11.14 -6.10
C TRP A 507 7.08 10.73 -4.99
N ASP A 508 6.31 9.66 -5.21
CA ASP A 508 5.44 9.05 -4.21
C ASP A 508 6.24 8.12 -3.32
N THR A 509 6.28 8.39 -2.01
CA THR A 509 6.96 7.50 -1.06
C THR A 509 5.96 6.57 -0.36
N ALA A 510 6.34 5.31 -0.14
CA ALA A 510 5.60 4.44 0.76
C ALA A 510 5.53 5.07 2.16
N GLY A 511 4.31 5.33 2.64
CA GLY A 511 4.08 5.95 3.95
C GLY A 511 4.39 5.06 5.15
N GLN A 512 5.13 3.96 4.97
CA GLN A 512 5.56 3.13 6.09
C GLN A 512 6.70 3.82 6.83
N GLU A 513 6.36 4.36 7.99
CA GLU A 513 7.23 4.96 9.00
C GLU A 513 8.43 4.08 9.41
N ARG A 514 8.38 2.78 9.12
CA ARG A 514 9.48 1.82 9.33
C ARG A 514 10.62 1.96 8.32
N TYR A 515 10.45 2.71 7.23
CA TYR A 515 11.47 2.93 6.19
C TYR A 515 12.01 4.37 6.13
N ARG A 516 11.88 5.14 7.23
CA ARG A 516 12.36 6.53 7.32
C ARG A 516 13.84 6.70 6.90
N SER A 517 14.70 5.70 7.13
CA SER A 517 16.11 5.72 6.69
C SER A 517 16.28 5.66 5.16
N ILE A 518 15.39 4.96 4.45
CA ILE A 518 15.41 4.87 2.98
C ILE A 518 14.96 6.20 2.36
N THR A 519 14.02 6.90 3.02
CA THR A 519 13.45 8.18 2.52
C THR A 519 14.49 9.32 2.51
N LYS A 520 15.46 9.31 3.44
CA LYS A 520 16.49 10.37 3.53
C LYS A 520 17.33 10.53 2.26
N GLN A 521 17.58 9.44 1.52
CA GLN A 521 18.33 9.51 0.27
C GLN A 521 17.58 10.24 -0.85
N PHE A 522 16.25 10.26 -0.82
CA PHE A 522 15.41 10.85 -1.86
C PHE A 522 15.20 12.36 -1.68
N PHE A 523 15.34 12.86 -0.45
CA PHE A 523 15.36 14.29 -0.17
C PHE A 523 16.58 15.00 -0.74
N ARG A 524 17.65 14.25 -1.05
CA ARG A 524 18.85 14.83 -1.68
C ARG A 524 18.47 15.40 -3.05
N LYS A 525 18.75 16.70 -3.25
CA LYS A 525 18.39 17.46 -4.45
C LYS A 525 16.88 17.50 -4.72
N ALA A 526 16.04 17.39 -3.70
CA ALA A 526 14.63 17.76 -3.86
C ALA A 526 14.54 19.28 -3.99
N ASP A 527 13.76 19.76 -4.95
CA ASP A 527 13.50 21.20 -5.10
C ASP A 527 12.35 21.62 -4.19
N GLY A 528 11.38 20.73 -3.94
CA GLY A 528 10.27 20.95 -3.02
C GLY A 528 9.82 19.68 -2.31
N VAL A 529 9.15 19.83 -1.17
CA VAL A 529 8.60 18.72 -0.40
C VAL A 529 7.13 18.96 -0.07
N VAL A 530 6.33 17.92 -0.20
CA VAL A 530 4.92 17.91 0.21
C VAL A 530 4.78 16.99 1.41
N VAL A 531 4.32 17.52 2.53
CA VAL A 531 4.01 16.74 3.73
C VAL A 531 2.50 16.61 3.84
N MET A 532 1.99 15.38 3.89
CA MET A 532 0.56 15.11 3.89
C MET A 532 0.12 14.40 5.17
N TYR A 533 -1.01 14.84 5.71
CA TYR A 533 -1.76 14.18 6.76
C TYR A 533 -3.22 13.98 6.33
N ASP A 534 -3.95 13.21 7.12
CA ASP A 534 -5.37 12.90 6.95
C ASP A 534 -6.19 13.66 8.01
N VAL A 535 -7.17 14.47 7.59
CA VAL A 535 -7.98 15.29 8.50
C VAL A 535 -8.87 14.45 9.44
N THR A 536 -9.14 13.19 9.09
CA THR A 536 -9.94 12.27 9.91
C THR A 536 -9.07 11.44 10.87
N MET A 537 -7.76 11.68 10.93
CA MET A 537 -6.83 10.88 11.74
C MET A 537 -5.82 11.77 12.46
N GLU A 538 -6.04 12.04 13.74
CA GLU A 538 -5.19 12.92 14.55
C GLU A 538 -3.73 12.43 14.62
N ASP A 539 -3.49 11.12 14.69
CA ASP A 539 -2.15 10.52 14.72
C ASP A 539 -1.33 10.83 13.46
N SER A 540 -2.00 10.98 12.32
CA SER A 540 -1.34 11.35 11.07
C SER A 540 -0.85 12.81 11.09
N PHE A 541 -1.59 13.69 11.77
CA PHE A 541 -1.23 15.09 11.97
C PHE A 541 -0.10 15.25 12.99
N LYS A 542 -0.16 14.51 14.12
CA LYS A 542 0.95 14.45 15.09
C LYS A 542 2.27 14.00 14.45
N ALA A 543 2.19 13.13 13.43
CA ALA A 543 3.35 12.65 12.71
C ALA A 543 3.96 13.68 11.74
N VAL A 544 3.29 14.80 11.43
CA VAL A 544 3.82 15.87 10.57
C VAL A 544 5.11 16.46 11.14
N GLN A 545 5.16 16.72 12.45
CA GLN A 545 6.34 17.27 13.13
C GLN A 545 7.60 16.40 12.92
N PRO A 546 7.56 15.07 13.21
CA PRO A 546 8.65 14.16 12.84
C PRO A 546 9.01 14.18 11.35
N TRP A 547 8.05 14.34 10.43
CA TRP A 547 8.34 14.44 8.99
C TRP A 547 9.09 15.72 8.66
N LEU A 548 8.71 16.86 9.23
CA LEU A 548 9.39 18.15 9.03
C LEU A 548 10.86 18.10 9.49
N ILE A 549 11.12 17.54 10.68
CA ILE A 549 12.48 17.37 11.20
C ILE A 549 13.33 16.56 10.22
N ASN A 550 12.80 15.44 9.71
CA ASN A 550 13.52 14.60 8.76
C ASN A 550 13.82 15.30 7.43
N VAL A 551 12.90 16.15 6.96
CA VAL A 551 13.07 16.93 5.74
C VAL A 551 14.17 17.98 5.94
N GLN A 552 14.12 18.73 7.05
CA GLN A 552 15.13 19.74 7.38
C GLN A 552 16.52 19.13 7.51
N GLU A 553 16.66 17.98 8.20
CA GLU A 553 17.94 17.27 8.34
C GLU A 553 18.56 16.83 7.01
N ALA A 554 17.73 16.42 6.04
CA ALA A 554 18.21 15.79 4.82
C ALA A 554 18.33 16.74 3.62
N ALA A 555 17.47 17.76 3.59
CA ALA A 555 17.28 18.64 2.45
C ALA A 555 17.81 20.06 2.71
N GLY A 556 17.94 20.47 3.98
CA GLY A 556 18.33 21.82 4.40
C GLY A 556 17.14 22.72 4.72
N GLU A 557 17.39 23.86 5.37
CA GLU A 557 16.34 24.77 5.88
C GLU A 557 15.63 25.60 4.79
N GLU A 558 16.15 25.66 3.56
CA GLU A 558 15.66 26.59 2.52
C GLU A 558 14.64 26.00 1.53
N ILE A 559 14.35 24.69 1.60
CA ILE A 559 13.45 24.04 0.64
C ILE A 559 11.98 24.36 0.93
N PRO A 560 11.19 24.77 -0.08
CA PRO A 560 9.75 24.97 0.06
C PRO A 560 9.04 23.70 0.51
N ILE A 561 8.26 23.84 1.58
CA ILE A 561 7.44 22.75 2.12
C ILE A 561 5.97 23.13 2.01
N LEU A 562 5.19 22.25 1.38
CA LEU A 562 3.74 22.32 1.28
C LEU A 562 3.10 21.29 2.21
N LEU A 563 2.39 21.76 3.24
CA LEU A 563 1.56 20.95 4.14
C LEU A 563 0.16 20.76 3.53
N LEU A 564 -0.25 19.50 3.39
CA LEU A 564 -1.56 19.12 2.87
C LEU A 564 -2.39 18.33 3.89
N GLY A 565 -3.57 18.84 4.23
CA GLY A 565 -4.61 18.09 4.94
C GLY A 565 -5.54 17.42 3.94
N ASN A 566 -5.41 16.11 3.73
CA ASN A 566 -6.22 15.38 2.75
C ASN A 566 -7.51 14.83 3.37
N LYS A 567 -8.46 14.41 2.52
CA LYS A 567 -9.80 13.88 2.87
C LYS A 567 -10.74 14.92 3.48
N MET A 568 -10.62 16.18 3.09
CA MET A 568 -11.53 17.24 3.54
C MET A 568 -13.01 17.00 3.16
N ASP A 569 -13.30 16.06 2.27
CA ASP A 569 -14.65 15.60 1.95
C ASP A 569 -15.32 14.82 3.11
N MET A 570 -14.55 14.29 4.05
CA MET A 570 -15.03 13.56 5.23
C MET A 570 -15.18 14.47 6.46
N ASP A 571 -15.80 15.64 6.29
CA ASP A 571 -15.91 16.66 7.35
C ASP A 571 -16.68 16.16 8.59
N GLY A 572 -17.57 15.18 8.42
CA GLY A 572 -18.31 14.55 9.52
C GLY A 572 -17.46 13.69 10.46
N ASP A 573 -16.32 13.19 10.00
CA ASP A 573 -15.38 12.35 10.75
C ASP A 573 -14.07 13.10 11.05
N ARG A 574 -14.09 14.44 10.98
CA ARG A 574 -12.92 15.29 11.18
C ARG A 574 -12.41 15.21 12.62
N GLU A 575 -11.14 14.87 12.77
CA GLU A 575 -10.41 14.88 14.05
C GLU A 575 -9.45 16.07 14.18
N VAL A 576 -9.00 16.64 13.05
CA VAL A 576 -8.05 17.76 13.04
C VAL A 576 -8.73 19.03 12.53
N SER A 577 -8.70 20.09 13.33
CA SER A 577 -9.28 21.37 12.93
C SER A 577 -8.38 22.13 11.96
N ILE A 578 -9.01 22.89 11.04
CA ILE A 578 -8.28 23.75 10.09
C ILE A 578 -7.36 24.72 10.83
N LYS A 579 -7.84 25.29 11.96
CA LYS A 579 -7.10 26.28 12.75
C LYS A 579 -5.81 25.71 13.35
N GLU A 580 -5.84 24.48 13.84
CA GLU A 580 -4.64 23.82 14.39
C GLU A 580 -3.61 23.57 13.29
N ALA A 581 -4.05 23.14 12.10
CA ALA A 581 -3.17 22.93 10.96
C ALA A 581 -2.59 24.25 10.41
N GLU A 582 -3.40 25.31 10.34
CA GLU A 582 -2.94 26.65 9.98
C GLU A 582 -1.93 27.20 10.98
N GLN A 583 -2.15 26.98 12.28
CA GLN A 583 -1.22 27.37 13.33
C GLN A 583 0.12 26.64 13.18
N LEU A 584 0.09 25.32 12.99
CA LEU A 584 1.29 24.50 12.75
C LEU A 584 2.06 25.01 11.52
N ALA A 585 1.35 25.31 10.43
CA ALA A 585 1.95 25.83 9.21
C ALA A 585 2.59 27.21 9.43
N SER A 586 1.92 28.11 10.15
CA SER A 586 2.44 29.44 10.47
C SER A 586 3.69 29.38 11.35
N GLU A 587 3.70 28.52 12.37
CA GLU A 587 4.84 28.35 13.28
C GLU A 587 6.09 27.85 12.54
N ASN A 588 5.90 26.97 11.55
CA ASN A 588 6.98 26.35 10.78
C ASN A 588 7.21 27.02 9.40
N LYS A 589 6.53 28.14 9.11
CA LYS A 589 6.59 28.89 7.84
C LYS A 589 6.32 28.04 6.59
N LEU A 590 5.33 27.16 6.68
CA LEU A 590 4.94 26.23 5.61
C LEU A 590 3.79 26.81 4.78
N MET A 591 3.71 26.40 3.51
CA MET A 591 2.50 26.59 2.72
C MET A 591 1.44 25.59 3.18
N PHE A 592 0.16 25.96 3.25
CA PHE A 592 -0.89 25.06 3.74
C PHE A 592 -2.13 25.06 2.86
N PHE A 593 -2.65 23.87 2.56
CA PHE A 593 -3.94 23.66 1.90
C PHE A 593 -4.65 22.43 2.47
N GLU A 594 -5.97 22.50 2.61
CA GLU A 594 -6.80 21.29 2.69
C GLU A 594 -7.23 20.85 1.30
N VAL A 595 -7.17 19.55 1.04
CA VAL A 595 -7.43 18.94 -0.26
C VAL A 595 -8.33 17.73 -0.12
N SER A 596 -9.03 17.38 -1.19
CA SER A 596 -9.73 16.11 -1.31
C SER A 596 -9.32 15.45 -2.60
N ALA A 597 -8.48 14.41 -2.50
CA ALA A 597 -8.14 13.58 -3.65
C ALA A 597 -9.38 12.91 -4.27
N TYR A 598 -10.42 12.65 -3.45
CA TYR A 598 -11.69 12.05 -3.87
C TYR A 598 -12.51 12.98 -4.77
N THR A 599 -12.70 14.23 -4.35
CA THR A 599 -13.49 15.21 -5.12
C THR A 599 -12.66 16.01 -6.12
N GLY A 600 -11.33 15.99 -6.01
CA GLY A 600 -10.40 16.81 -6.79
C GLY A 600 -10.24 18.24 -6.26
N LYS A 601 -10.97 18.62 -5.21
CA LYS A 601 -10.96 19.99 -4.65
C LYS A 601 -9.56 20.34 -4.11
N ASN A 602 -9.06 21.52 -4.49
CA ASN A 602 -7.77 22.09 -4.10
C ASN A 602 -6.52 21.28 -4.53
N VAL A 603 -6.69 20.15 -5.23
CA VAL A 603 -5.57 19.30 -5.65
C VAL A 603 -4.69 20.00 -6.68
N THR A 604 -5.32 20.57 -7.72
CA THR A 604 -4.59 21.26 -8.79
C THR A 604 -4.08 22.60 -8.31
N GLU A 605 -4.88 23.37 -7.56
CA GLU A 605 -4.44 24.69 -7.05
C GLU A 605 -3.22 24.58 -6.13
N SER A 606 -3.20 23.62 -5.20
CA SER A 606 -2.11 23.48 -4.23
C SER A 606 -0.76 23.11 -4.88
N LEU A 607 -0.75 22.13 -5.79
CA LEU A 607 0.47 21.73 -6.51
C LEU A 607 0.93 22.77 -7.53
N THR A 608 -0.03 23.47 -8.16
CA THR A 608 0.28 24.61 -9.05
C THR A 608 0.90 25.77 -8.27
N TYR A 609 0.41 26.04 -7.06
CA TYR A 609 0.97 27.06 -6.18
C TYR A 609 2.41 26.71 -5.77
N LEU A 610 2.67 25.45 -5.38
CA LEU A 610 4.03 24.98 -5.10
C LEU A 610 4.95 25.18 -6.31
N ALA A 611 4.50 24.83 -7.51
CA ALA A 611 5.29 25.01 -8.73
C ALA A 611 5.65 26.47 -9.02
N ARG A 612 4.75 27.42 -8.73
CA ARG A 612 5.03 28.87 -8.83
C ARG A 612 6.11 29.31 -7.84
N VAL A 613 6.00 28.88 -6.58
CA VAL A 613 6.99 29.20 -5.54
C VAL A 613 8.38 28.66 -5.90
N LEU A 614 8.45 27.44 -6.43
CA LEU A 614 9.70 26.86 -6.92
C LEU A 614 10.30 27.65 -8.08
N MET A 615 9.45 28.14 -9.00
CA MET A 615 9.87 29.00 -10.10
C MET A 615 10.46 30.33 -9.61
N GLU A 616 9.80 30.99 -8.65
CA GLU A 616 10.26 32.25 -8.05
C GLU A 616 11.57 32.09 -7.28
N GLN A 617 11.74 30.98 -6.55
CA GLN A 617 12.98 30.69 -5.86
C GLN A 617 14.13 30.45 -6.83
N GLU A 618 13.91 29.65 -7.88
CA GLU A 618 14.91 29.42 -8.92
C GLU A 618 15.31 30.75 -9.60
N ASP A 619 14.35 31.63 -9.87
CA ASP A 619 14.59 32.96 -10.45
C ASP A 619 15.41 33.86 -9.52
N THR A 620 15.15 33.79 -8.22
CA THR A 620 15.91 34.54 -7.20
C THR A 620 17.36 34.07 -7.13
N VAL A 621 17.59 32.76 -7.15
CA VAL A 621 18.94 32.17 -7.13
C VAL A 621 19.69 32.48 -8.43
N ARG A 622 19.02 32.37 -9.59
CA ARG A 622 19.58 32.74 -10.90
C ARG A 622 19.93 34.23 -10.94
N GLY A 623 19.04 35.11 -10.48
CA GLY A 623 19.26 36.55 -10.42
C GLY A 623 20.45 36.94 -9.54
N THR A 624 20.58 36.31 -8.37
CA THR A 624 21.70 36.54 -7.45
C THR A 624 23.04 36.10 -8.06
N THR A 625 23.06 34.95 -8.76
CA THR A 625 24.25 34.42 -9.44
C THR A 625 24.73 35.34 -10.58
N VAL A 626 23.80 35.94 -11.32
CA VAL A 626 24.12 36.89 -12.40
C VAL A 626 24.73 38.19 -11.85
N ILE A 627 24.32 38.63 -10.65
CA ILE A 627 24.86 39.83 -9.99
C ILE A 627 26.29 39.61 -9.46
N LEU A 628 26.63 38.42 -8.97
CA LEU A 628 27.98 38.10 -8.47
C LEU A 628 29.03 38.09 -9.59
N ASN A 629 28.66 37.67 -10.81
CA ASN A 629 29.55 37.69 -11.98
C ASN A 629 29.70 39.10 -12.60
N ALA A 630 28.86 40.06 -12.23
CA ALA A 630 28.89 41.43 -12.75
C ALA A 630 29.76 42.39 -11.92
N GLN A 631 30.38 41.94 -10.82
CA GLN A 631 31.32 42.78 -10.08
C GLN A 631 32.64 42.91 -10.87
N PRO A 632 33.12 44.14 -11.15
CA PRO A 632 34.36 44.32 -11.89
C PRO A 632 35.53 43.83 -11.03
N ILE A 633 36.27 42.84 -11.54
CA ILE A 633 37.54 42.38 -10.99
C ILE A 633 38.46 43.59 -10.90
N LYS A 634 38.61 44.17 -9.71
CA LYS A 634 39.63 45.19 -9.44
C LYS A 634 41.00 44.53 -9.59
N ARG A 635 41.60 44.67 -10.77
CA ARG A 635 43.03 44.35 -10.99
C ARG A 635 43.83 45.21 -10.02
N LYS A 636 44.41 44.59 -8.99
CA LYS A 636 45.42 45.23 -8.14
C LYS A 636 46.64 45.51 -9.01
N ALA A 637 47.04 46.78 -9.08
CA ALA A 637 48.26 47.21 -9.74
C ALA A 637 49.47 46.60 -9.02
N CYS A 638 50.38 46.00 -9.81
CA CYS A 638 51.68 45.54 -9.35
C CYS A 638 52.58 46.77 -9.13
N CYS A 639 53.35 46.78 -8.03
CA CYS A 639 54.20 47.90 -7.61
C CYS A 639 55.34 48.20 -8.61
N LYS A 640 55.74 49.48 -8.65
CA LYS A 640 56.94 49.99 -9.33
C LYS A 640 58.21 49.64 -8.59
#